data_AF-A0A1S3JR70-F1
#
_entry.id   AF-A0A1S3JR70-F1
#
_cell.length_a   1.000
_cell.length_b   1.000
_cell.length_c   1.000
_cell.angle_alpha   90.00
_cell.angle_beta   90.00
_cell.angle_gamma   90.00
#
_symmetry.space_group_name_H-M   'P 1'
#
loop_
_entity.id
_entity.type
_entity.pdbx_description
1 polymer ?
#
loop_
_entity_poly.entity_id
_entity_poly.type
_entity_poly.pdbx_seq_one_letter_code
_entity_poly.pdbx_strand_id
1 'polypeptide(L)'
;MPGKLEFRVVHVSGQDDGFKATELNTHSPTTKGWQSSRFCLYPQDMVLQLDKKSRMRKLQILVHQYNIATKIEFYVGDVPEDTPVTLQNARYTRLGYVCMSDNEKTGFKARELKSVHVDAVGSFLKLVIHKNHVNKHNLYNQVGIIAVNVIGDEIKNIYDPSNLEGDPYIDDPRLKQDPALAGLLNKPDYISPLDDLAFDMYQDPEVAQIIRKLERKKQEAVLEERYDFAKKVKQAITDLQKVGEKLGKMEVEKRQAVESEDYDKAKLKKVQMDEYRLQVYKQLQLHDLLEVSGSKHPQPVTIEPVRQQTPPPKLERLEKTPTPPPLPPPESRSGKLPYDERPLPALKKTQSPRDVEDEAEGSGSPPPTARQPPPAESPPPPLDESGGTGGGTGGGITEGPEEMSEKDLREASILIDVFGQPLAAKAYSKTWSFREDAINSVQKELRDLPTSSPKEETRNMLRAAIFLVQRGIKDKVQAVFKAALSLLRFILKDFISLHKLGKSETSYAVEKTLPGLIQRSGDTAARIRDEAKAFVLDIAQYPDVKATHLVPSECTKPFKPSAAPRLSLSKTEIVEQLYRDLGLENNGLTVDNLMKFCVAALQHNNGEIRHVAERIIIDLYKTVGAPVKDFLPPDDDKTRKNTLYRQIFEAFDKIDGKPSKEELKRQKAEEEKKKAAEIEALQAQLAALKDLSKSSGPAEDTGKGGTNVKLPNKLGGDINIHISVVPKDEKKKPKGAPHAKPKVKPPPEEDDTSTLFQIDKTCIFCGEKDEAFTEEGLDVHYWKSCPMLKRCTDCKQVVEIASFTEHQISECEAKGNFSKCPRCTEAIPNTEFDQHIKDKTCNAAVADQSHCPLCHENIPQGEEGWKNHLMGKDGCKHNPRRLQALNKAGKQAGGVNKGKSKLPMRGRGRGRGGIPKR
;
A
#
# COMPACT_ATOMS: atom_id res chain seq x y z
N MET A 1 -7.40 -22.47 -13.46
CA MET A 1 -7.11 -21.08 -13.88
C MET A 1 -7.66 -20.88 -15.28
N PRO A 2 -8.22 -19.71 -15.61
CA PRO A 2 -8.66 -19.40 -16.97
C PRO A 2 -7.44 -19.17 -17.88
N GLY A 3 -7.42 -19.85 -19.02
CA GLY A 3 -6.36 -19.74 -20.04
C GLY A 3 -6.91 -19.21 -21.36
N LYS A 4 -6.04 -19.06 -22.37
CA LYS A 4 -6.48 -18.77 -23.74
C LYS A 4 -7.32 -19.95 -24.27
N LEU A 5 -8.52 -19.66 -24.76
CA LEU A 5 -9.42 -20.63 -25.38
C LEU A 5 -9.21 -20.66 -26.90
N GLU A 6 -9.10 -21.86 -27.47
CA GLU A 6 -9.00 -22.05 -28.92
C GLU A 6 -10.38 -21.93 -29.59
N PHE A 7 -10.40 -21.27 -30.75
CA PHE A 7 -11.61 -20.98 -31.50
C PHE A 7 -11.32 -20.91 -33.00
N ARG A 8 -12.38 -21.03 -33.79
CA ARG A 8 -12.37 -20.87 -35.25
C ARG A 8 -13.48 -19.92 -35.71
N VAL A 9 -13.19 -19.01 -36.63
CA VAL A 9 -14.27 -18.24 -37.29
C VAL A 9 -15.09 -19.18 -38.18
N VAL A 10 -16.40 -19.26 -37.95
CA VAL A 10 -17.33 -20.13 -38.68
C VAL A 10 -18.30 -19.36 -39.59
N HIS A 11 -18.46 -18.06 -39.38
CA HIS A 11 -19.33 -17.20 -40.20
C HIS A 11 -18.80 -15.76 -40.23
N VAL A 12 -18.91 -15.12 -41.40
CA VAL A 12 -18.82 -13.66 -41.58
C VAL A 12 -19.83 -13.20 -42.61
N SER A 13 -20.43 -12.05 -42.36
CA SER A 13 -21.30 -11.31 -43.31
C SER A 13 -20.57 -10.78 -44.55
N GLY A 14 -19.25 -10.60 -44.49
CA GLY A 14 -18.43 -10.09 -45.58
C GLY A 14 -16.93 -10.09 -45.23
N GLN A 15 -16.09 -10.01 -46.25
CA GLN A 15 -14.63 -9.82 -46.10
C GLN A 15 -14.01 -9.18 -47.37
N ASP A 16 -12.85 -8.55 -47.25
CA ASP A 16 -11.98 -8.18 -48.38
C ASP A 16 -11.02 -9.34 -48.69
N ASP A 17 -10.73 -9.60 -49.98
CA ASP A 17 -9.93 -10.75 -50.41
C ASP A 17 -8.50 -10.78 -49.83
N GLY A 18 -7.95 -9.61 -49.48
CA GLY A 18 -6.65 -9.49 -48.83
C GLY A 18 -6.66 -9.70 -47.31
N PHE A 19 -7.84 -9.77 -46.68
CA PHE A 19 -8.04 -9.72 -45.24
C PHE A 19 -9.15 -10.68 -44.79
N LYS A 20 -8.90 -11.97 -45.01
CA LYS A 20 -9.87 -13.06 -44.79
C LYS A 20 -10.05 -13.37 -43.30
N ALA A 21 -11.26 -13.77 -42.94
CA ALA A 21 -11.64 -14.07 -41.56
C ALA A 21 -10.74 -15.14 -40.88
N THR A 22 -10.19 -16.07 -41.66
CA THR A 22 -9.27 -17.12 -41.20
C THR A 22 -7.99 -16.60 -40.54
N GLU A 23 -7.56 -15.37 -40.85
CA GLU A 23 -6.41 -14.72 -40.19
C GLU A 23 -6.63 -14.55 -38.67
N LEU A 24 -7.89 -14.42 -38.22
CA LEU A 24 -8.20 -14.27 -36.80
C LEU A 24 -7.99 -15.54 -35.97
N ASN A 25 -7.86 -16.71 -36.60
CA ASN A 25 -7.59 -17.96 -35.90
C ASN A 25 -6.14 -18.04 -35.38
N THR A 26 -5.21 -17.25 -35.94
CA THR A 26 -3.77 -17.38 -35.67
C THR A 26 -3.09 -16.03 -35.41
N HIS A 27 -2.71 -15.82 -34.16
CA HIS A 27 -2.00 -14.60 -33.74
C HIS A 27 -0.49 -14.73 -34.00
N SER A 28 0.08 -13.79 -34.75
CA SER A 28 1.52 -13.63 -34.98
C SER A 28 1.83 -12.16 -35.31
N PRO A 29 3.10 -11.71 -35.17
CA PRO A 29 3.52 -10.37 -35.61
C PRO A 29 3.24 -10.05 -37.10
N THR A 30 2.90 -11.06 -37.91
CA THR A 30 2.65 -10.93 -39.35
C THR A 30 1.19 -11.08 -39.77
N THR A 31 0.29 -11.38 -38.83
CA THR A 31 -1.14 -11.58 -39.07
C THR A 31 -1.78 -10.27 -39.55
N LYS A 32 -2.49 -10.33 -40.69
CA LYS A 32 -3.15 -9.17 -41.30
C LYS A 32 -4.56 -8.95 -40.73
N GLY A 33 -5.19 -10.03 -40.26
CA GLY A 33 -6.52 -10.03 -39.67
C GLY A 33 -7.65 -9.90 -40.70
N TRP A 34 -8.86 -9.72 -40.19
CA TRP A 34 -10.07 -9.56 -40.99
C TRP A 34 -10.37 -8.09 -41.29
N GLN A 35 -10.86 -7.83 -42.51
CA GLN A 35 -11.53 -6.57 -42.85
C GLN A 35 -12.79 -6.88 -43.64
N SER A 36 -13.86 -6.10 -43.39
CA SER A 36 -15.10 -6.18 -44.16
C SER A 36 -14.87 -5.84 -45.63
N SER A 37 -15.77 -6.29 -46.50
CA SER A 37 -15.78 -5.90 -47.91
C SER A 37 -15.88 -4.36 -48.05
N ARG A 38 -15.34 -3.81 -49.15
CA ARG A 38 -15.42 -2.37 -49.45
C ARG A 38 -16.87 -1.92 -49.59
N PHE A 39 -17.21 -0.79 -48.97
CA PHE A 39 -18.57 -0.24 -48.91
C PHE A 39 -19.62 -1.25 -48.35
N CYS A 40 -19.23 -2.07 -47.38
CA CYS A 40 -20.12 -3.05 -46.76
C CYS A 40 -21.37 -2.42 -46.11
N LEU A 41 -22.49 -3.14 -46.15
CA LEU A 41 -23.69 -2.79 -45.39
C LEU A 41 -23.46 -3.05 -43.89
N TYR A 42 -24.01 -2.16 -43.05
CA TYR A 42 -23.86 -2.23 -41.60
C TYR A 42 -25.17 -2.62 -40.90
N PRO A 43 -25.10 -3.38 -39.78
CA PRO A 43 -23.89 -3.94 -39.18
C PRO A 43 -23.35 -5.14 -39.95
N GLN A 44 -22.04 -5.37 -39.85
CA GLN A 44 -21.40 -6.63 -40.22
C GLN A 44 -21.47 -7.57 -39.03
N ASP A 45 -21.82 -8.85 -39.22
CA ASP A 45 -21.71 -9.87 -38.19
C ASP A 45 -20.61 -10.92 -38.48
N MET A 46 -20.14 -11.54 -37.40
CA MET A 46 -19.09 -12.57 -37.37
C MET A 46 -19.39 -13.55 -36.23
N VAL A 47 -19.15 -14.84 -36.41
CA VAL A 47 -19.29 -15.85 -35.36
C VAL A 47 -18.03 -16.68 -35.21
N LEU A 48 -17.53 -16.74 -33.98
CA LEU A 48 -16.45 -17.62 -33.53
C LEU A 48 -17.08 -18.85 -32.88
N GLN A 49 -16.65 -20.04 -33.24
CA GLN A 49 -16.96 -21.28 -32.51
C GLN A 49 -15.77 -21.61 -31.60
N LEU A 50 -16.03 -21.84 -30.32
CA LEU A 50 -15.04 -22.39 -29.39
C LEU A 50 -14.95 -23.91 -29.61
N ASP A 51 -13.75 -24.48 -29.51
CA ASP A 51 -13.58 -25.92 -29.76
C ASP A 51 -14.20 -26.80 -28.66
N LYS A 52 -14.44 -26.24 -27.48
CA LYS A 52 -15.22 -26.84 -26.39
C LYS A 52 -16.16 -25.82 -25.73
N LYS A 53 -17.28 -26.30 -25.19
CA LYS A 53 -18.19 -25.50 -24.34
C LYS A 53 -17.41 -24.96 -23.13
N SER A 54 -17.36 -23.64 -23.00
CA SER A 54 -16.42 -22.97 -22.09
C SER A 54 -17.04 -21.76 -21.41
N ARG A 55 -16.51 -21.40 -20.23
CA ARG A 55 -16.86 -20.19 -19.49
C ARG A 55 -15.89 -19.07 -19.84
N MET A 56 -16.29 -18.18 -20.74
CA MET A 56 -15.53 -16.99 -21.11
C MET A 56 -15.47 -16.01 -19.92
N ARG A 57 -14.26 -15.52 -19.62
CA ARG A 57 -13.95 -14.57 -18.53
C ARG A 57 -13.48 -13.20 -19.03
N LYS A 58 -12.72 -13.19 -20.13
CA LYS A 58 -12.20 -11.96 -20.74
C LYS A 58 -12.11 -12.11 -22.24
N LEU A 59 -12.52 -11.07 -22.96
CA LEU A 59 -12.31 -10.89 -24.39
C LEU A 59 -11.29 -9.78 -24.61
N GLN A 60 -10.40 -9.92 -25.60
CA GLN A 60 -9.51 -8.85 -26.03
C GLN A 60 -9.59 -8.69 -27.54
N ILE A 61 -9.67 -7.46 -28.03
CA ILE A 61 -9.89 -7.17 -29.45
C ILE A 61 -8.91 -6.10 -29.89
N LEU A 62 -8.09 -6.42 -30.88
CA LEU A 62 -7.17 -5.46 -31.51
C LEU A 62 -7.79 -4.96 -32.81
N VAL A 63 -8.15 -3.68 -32.87
CA VAL A 63 -8.84 -3.07 -34.03
C VAL A 63 -7.84 -2.36 -34.95
N HIS A 64 -8.11 -2.38 -36.25
CA HIS A 64 -7.23 -1.81 -37.28
C HIS A 64 -7.11 -0.28 -37.15
N GLN A 65 -5.88 0.25 -37.27
CA GLN A 65 -5.54 1.64 -36.89
C GLN A 65 -6.33 2.77 -37.61
N TYR A 66 -7.02 2.48 -38.72
CA TYR A 66 -7.99 3.40 -39.34
C TYR A 66 -9.30 2.74 -39.84
N ASN A 67 -9.42 1.40 -39.85
CA ASN A 67 -10.67 0.72 -40.23
C ASN A 67 -11.47 0.40 -38.96
N ILE A 68 -11.80 1.44 -38.20
CA ILE A 68 -12.27 1.32 -36.82
C ILE A 68 -13.80 1.35 -36.80
N ALA A 69 -14.43 0.32 -36.20
CA ALA A 69 -15.86 0.29 -35.94
C ALA A 69 -16.25 1.23 -34.79
N THR A 70 -17.32 2.00 -34.95
CA THR A 70 -17.87 2.87 -33.88
C THR A 70 -18.26 2.08 -32.63
N LYS A 71 -18.88 0.91 -32.82
CA LYS A 71 -19.38 0.01 -31.77
C LYS A 71 -19.27 -1.45 -32.21
N ILE A 72 -18.89 -2.32 -31.28
CA ILE A 72 -18.97 -3.78 -31.41
C ILE A 72 -19.88 -4.32 -30.30
N GLU A 73 -20.88 -5.13 -30.64
CA GLU A 73 -21.73 -5.84 -29.68
C GLU A 73 -21.35 -7.32 -29.58
N PHE A 74 -21.62 -7.91 -28.42
CA PHE A 74 -21.20 -9.26 -28.04
C PHE A 74 -22.41 -10.12 -27.69
N TYR A 75 -22.43 -11.34 -28.20
CA TYR A 75 -23.46 -12.33 -27.93
C TYR A 75 -22.80 -13.69 -27.68
N VAL A 76 -23.13 -14.35 -26.57
CA VAL A 76 -22.76 -15.76 -26.36
C VAL A 76 -23.82 -16.64 -27.01
N GLY A 77 -23.41 -17.68 -27.73
CA GLY A 77 -24.29 -18.71 -28.26
C GLY A 77 -24.06 -20.04 -27.56
N ASP A 78 -25.12 -20.67 -27.08
CA ASP A 78 -25.08 -22.02 -26.54
C ASP A 78 -26.10 -22.95 -27.22
N VAL A 79 -25.85 -24.26 -27.18
CA VAL A 79 -26.64 -25.28 -27.86
C VAL A 79 -27.19 -26.26 -26.80
N PRO A 80 -28.49 -26.66 -26.87
CA PRO A 80 -29.06 -27.67 -25.98
C PRO A 80 -28.33 -29.02 -26.11
N GLU A 81 -28.28 -29.78 -25.02
CA GLU A 81 -27.32 -30.89 -24.86
C GLU A 81 -27.60 -32.10 -25.78
N ASP A 82 -28.84 -32.26 -26.27
CA ASP A 82 -29.24 -33.28 -27.24
C ASP A 82 -29.12 -32.86 -28.71
N THR A 83 -28.52 -31.69 -29.01
CA THR A 83 -28.56 -31.08 -30.36
C THR A 83 -27.16 -30.88 -30.95
N PRO A 84 -26.90 -31.23 -32.24
CA PRO A 84 -25.58 -31.04 -32.84
C PRO A 84 -25.16 -29.57 -32.85
N VAL A 85 -23.90 -29.30 -32.51
CA VAL A 85 -23.33 -27.97 -32.28
C VAL A 85 -23.12 -27.22 -33.61
N THR A 86 -24.21 -26.70 -34.16
CA THR A 86 -24.24 -25.90 -35.39
C THR A 86 -24.70 -24.47 -35.12
N LEU A 87 -24.31 -23.56 -36.01
CA LEU A 87 -24.63 -22.13 -35.91
C LEU A 87 -26.14 -21.83 -35.99
N GLN A 88 -26.92 -22.73 -36.61
CA GLN A 88 -28.39 -22.64 -36.71
C GLN A 88 -29.10 -23.08 -35.41
N ASN A 89 -28.47 -23.97 -34.64
CA ASN A 89 -29.02 -24.52 -33.39
C ASN A 89 -28.65 -23.68 -32.16
N ALA A 90 -27.72 -22.74 -32.31
CA ALA A 90 -27.22 -21.90 -31.23
C ALA A 90 -28.22 -20.81 -30.82
N ARG A 91 -28.57 -20.76 -29.53
CA ARG A 91 -29.38 -19.68 -28.94
C ARG A 91 -28.45 -18.58 -28.44
N TYR A 92 -28.61 -17.37 -28.98
CA TYR A 92 -27.72 -16.24 -28.71
C TYR A 92 -28.27 -15.28 -27.63
N THR A 93 -27.49 -15.08 -26.57
CA THR A 93 -27.76 -14.14 -25.48
C THR A 93 -26.80 -12.95 -25.57
N ARG A 94 -27.33 -11.72 -25.58
CA ARG A 94 -26.53 -10.48 -25.67
C ARG A 94 -25.79 -10.23 -24.36
N LEU A 95 -24.46 -10.11 -24.44
CA LEU A 95 -23.58 -9.80 -23.30
C LEU A 95 -23.40 -8.29 -23.09
N GLY A 96 -23.49 -7.49 -24.16
CA GLY A 96 -23.31 -6.03 -24.10
C GLY A 96 -22.66 -5.49 -25.37
N TYR A 97 -22.08 -4.29 -25.27
CA TYR A 97 -21.35 -3.65 -26.36
C TYR A 97 -20.18 -2.79 -25.86
N VAL A 98 -19.25 -2.47 -26.75
CA VAL A 98 -18.13 -1.56 -26.50
C VAL A 98 -17.93 -0.63 -27.70
N CYS A 99 -17.69 0.65 -27.43
CA CYS A 99 -17.31 1.66 -28.43
C CYS A 99 -15.78 1.76 -28.55
N MET A 100 -15.29 2.06 -29.76
CA MET A 100 -13.86 2.29 -30.04
C MET A 100 -13.60 3.78 -30.30
N SER A 101 -12.38 4.26 -30.10
CA SER A 101 -12.00 5.64 -30.43
C SER A 101 -11.81 5.81 -31.93
N ASP A 102 -12.18 6.98 -32.43
CA ASP A 102 -11.79 7.53 -33.74
C ASP A 102 -10.29 7.38 -34.12
N ASN A 103 -9.38 7.39 -33.15
CA ASN A 103 -7.93 7.33 -33.26
C ASN A 103 -7.25 8.53 -33.96
N GLU A 104 -7.99 9.63 -34.19
CA GLU A 104 -7.44 10.85 -34.80
C GLU A 104 -6.23 11.39 -34.02
N LYS A 105 -6.29 11.29 -32.69
CA LYS A 105 -5.26 11.76 -31.74
C LYS A 105 -3.88 11.12 -31.90
N THR A 106 -3.78 9.99 -32.61
CA THR A 106 -2.48 9.34 -32.92
C THR A 106 -2.06 9.54 -34.38
N GLY A 107 -2.83 10.31 -35.15
CA GLY A 107 -2.69 10.40 -36.61
C GLY A 107 -2.97 9.05 -37.29
N PHE A 108 -3.87 8.24 -36.72
CA PHE A 108 -4.23 6.90 -37.19
C PHE A 108 -3.06 5.89 -37.24
N LYS A 109 -2.05 6.06 -36.37
CA LYS A 109 -0.84 5.22 -36.32
C LYS A 109 -0.90 4.11 -35.27
N ALA A 110 -1.55 4.36 -34.13
CA ALA A 110 -1.71 3.35 -33.08
C ALA A 110 -2.87 2.39 -33.40
N ARG A 111 -2.85 1.18 -32.83
CA ARG A 111 -3.98 0.23 -32.86
C ARG A 111 -4.65 0.23 -31.49
N GLU A 112 -5.98 0.24 -31.43
CA GLU A 112 -6.68 0.13 -30.14
C GLU A 112 -6.84 -1.34 -29.73
N LEU A 113 -6.23 -1.71 -28.60
CA LEU A 113 -6.47 -2.98 -27.92
C LEU A 113 -7.52 -2.77 -26.82
N LYS A 114 -8.69 -3.39 -26.97
CA LYS A 114 -9.80 -3.26 -26.02
C LYS A 114 -10.01 -4.57 -25.28
N SER A 115 -9.87 -4.54 -23.96
CA SER A 115 -10.17 -5.68 -23.08
C SER A 115 -11.56 -5.52 -22.45
N VAL A 116 -12.35 -6.59 -22.46
CA VAL A 116 -13.72 -6.65 -21.96
C VAL A 116 -13.81 -7.82 -20.99
N HIS A 117 -14.25 -7.60 -19.76
CA HIS A 117 -14.56 -8.68 -18.82
C HIS A 117 -15.99 -9.15 -19.07
N VAL A 118 -16.18 -10.47 -19.11
CA VAL A 118 -17.45 -11.15 -19.34
C VAL A 118 -17.53 -12.33 -18.37
N ASP A 119 -18.71 -12.82 -18.04
CA ASP A 119 -18.83 -14.08 -17.29
C ASP A 119 -19.98 -14.88 -17.90
N ALA A 120 -19.65 -15.66 -18.94
CA ALA A 120 -20.63 -16.24 -19.84
C ALA A 120 -20.23 -17.64 -20.29
N VAL A 121 -21.19 -18.57 -20.30
CA VAL A 121 -21.00 -19.95 -20.75
C VAL A 121 -21.60 -20.14 -22.14
N GLY A 122 -20.87 -20.79 -23.03
CA GLY A 122 -21.40 -21.20 -24.33
C GLY A 122 -20.36 -21.91 -25.21
N SER A 123 -20.77 -22.16 -26.45
CA SER A 123 -19.94 -22.81 -27.50
C SER A 123 -19.65 -21.86 -28.68
N PHE A 124 -20.32 -20.71 -28.74
CA PHE A 124 -20.11 -19.69 -29.77
C PHE A 124 -19.98 -18.28 -29.15
N LEU A 125 -19.22 -17.42 -29.82
CA LEU A 125 -19.16 -15.98 -29.56
C LEU A 125 -19.47 -15.24 -30.87
N LYS A 126 -20.60 -14.54 -30.91
CA LYS A 126 -21.02 -13.71 -32.04
C LYS A 126 -20.70 -12.24 -31.78
N LEU A 127 -20.05 -11.62 -32.76
CA LEU A 127 -19.71 -10.20 -32.81
C LEU A 127 -20.64 -9.50 -33.81
N VAL A 128 -21.15 -8.32 -33.44
CA VAL A 128 -21.95 -7.46 -34.33
C VAL A 128 -21.28 -6.09 -34.41
N ILE A 129 -20.74 -5.78 -35.58
CA ILE A 129 -19.78 -4.71 -35.83
C ILE A 129 -20.50 -3.59 -36.60
N HIS A 130 -20.65 -2.43 -35.96
CA HIS A 130 -21.37 -1.30 -36.54
C HIS A 130 -20.47 -0.41 -37.42
N LYS A 131 -21.09 0.61 -38.04
CA LYS A 131 -20.48 1.57 -38.97
C LYS A 131 -19.08 2.03 -38.53
N ASN A 132 -18.20 2.25 -39.50
CA ASN A 132 -16.87 2.80 -39.24
C ASN A 132 -16.91 4.24 -38.69
N HIS A 133 -15.84 4.63 -38.00
CA HIS A 133 -15.47 6.05 -37.86
C HIS A 133 -14.96 6.55 -39.22
N VAL A 134 -15.52 7.66 -39.69
CA VAL A 134 -15.14 8.27 -40.97
C VAL A 134 -13.80 8.99 -40.80
N ASN A 135 -12.82 8.66 -41.65
CA ASN A 135 -11.49 9.27 -41.60
C ASN A 135 -10.81 9.26 -42.99
N LYS A 136 -9.72 10.02 -43.11
CA LYS A 136 -9.00 10.28 -44.37
C LYS A 136 -8.30 9.05 -44.97
N HIS A 137 -8.12 7.97 -44.22
CA HIS A 137 -7.43 6.76 -44.67
C HIS A 137 -8.41 5.62 -45.02
N ASN A 138 -9.60 5.64 -44.44
CA ASN A 138 -10.66 4.66 -44.67
C ASN A 138 -11.61 5.08 -45.82
N LEU A 139 -11.05 5.22 -47.02
CA LEU A 139 -11.76 5.70 -48.23
C LEU A 139 -12.95 4.81 -48.65
N TYR A 140 -12.95 3.55 -48.23
CA TYR A 140 -13.94 2.54 -48.62
C TYR A 140 -14.99 2.25 -47.54
N ASN A 141 -15.01 3.00 -46.43
CA ASN A 141 -15.88 2.76 -45.27
C ASN A 141 -15.90 1.28 -44.83
N GLN A 142 -14.71 0.74 -44.54
CA GLN A 142 -14.50 -0.62 -44.05
C GLN A 142 -14.32 -0.64 -42.53
N VAL A 143 -14.58 -1.81 -41.92
CA VAL A 143 -14.22 -2.13 -40.53
C VAL A 143 -13.25 -3.31 -40.50
N GLY A 144 -12.29 -3.30 -39.58
CA GLY A 144 -11.21 -4.28 -39.55
C GLY A 144 -10.77 -4.64 -38.13
N ILE A 145 -10.67 -5.94 -37.88
CA ILE A 145 -10.20 -6.52 -36.62
C ILE A 145 -8.93 -7.30 -36.94
N ILE A 146 -7.84 -6.99 -36.24
CA ILE A 146 -6.54 -7.61 -36.47
C ILE A 146 -6.42 -8.94 -35.73
N ALA A 147 -6.94 -9.00 -34.50
CA ALA A 147 -6.92 -10.19 -33.66
C ALA A 147 -8.04 -10.16 -32.61
N VAL A 148 -8.50 -11.34 -32.19
CA VAL A 148 -9.48 -11.52 -31.12
C VAL A 148 -8.97 -12.61 -30.17
N ASN A 149 -8.83 -12.31 -28.89
CA ASN A 149 -8.43 -13.26 -27.88
C ASN A 149 -9.59 -13.57 -26.95
N VAL A 150 -9.84 -14.86 -26.70
CA VAL A 150 -10.87 -15.33 -25.77
C VAL A 150 -10.15 -16.05 -24.63
N ILE A 151 -10.40 -15.63 -23.39
CA ILE A 151 -9.77 -16.19 -22.20
C ILE A 151 -10.87 -16.69 -21.25
N GLY A 152 -10.72 -17.92 -20.75
CA GLY A 152 -11.73 -18.54 -19.90
C GLY A 152 -11.39 -19.95 -19.40
N ASP A 153 -12.36 -20.56 -18.74
CA ASP A 153 -12.27 -21.91 -18.17
C ASP A 153 -12.99 -22.92 -19.11
N GLU A 154 -12.34 -24.02 -19.52
CA GLU A 154 -13.03 -25.12 -20.21
C GLU A 154 -14.02 -25.82 -19.25
N ILE A 155 -15.22 -26.15 -19.72
CA ILE A 155 -16.18 -26.92 -18.91
C ILE A 155 -16.01 -28.41 -19.23
N LYS A 156 -15.21 -29.10 -18.41
CA LYS A 156 -15.04 -30.55 -18.49
C LYS A 156 -16.36 -31.26 -18.15
N ASN A 157 -16.84 -32.11 -19.05
CA ASN A 157 -17.99 -32.98 -18.79
C ASN A 157 -17.58 -34.12 -17.85
N ILE A 158 -18.25 -34.23 -16.70
CA ILE A 158 -17.91 -35.17 -15.61
C ILE A 158 -18.23 -36.64 -15.99
N TYR A 159 -18.97 -36.86 -17.08
CA TYR A 159 -19.52 -38.17 -17.47
C TYR A 159 -18.84 -38.81 -18.70
N ASP A 160 -17.78 -38.22 -19.25
CA ASP A 160 -17.04 -38.79 -20.39
C ASP A 160 -15.80 -39.57 -19.90
N PRO A 161 -15.77 -40.92 -20.03
CA PRO A 161 -14.68 -41.76 -19.54
C PRO A 161 -13.31 -41.41 -20.15
N SER A 162 -13.30 -40.78 -21.33
CA SER A 162 -12.08 -40.37 -22.04
C SER A 162 -11.23 -39.38 -21.24
N ASN A 163 -11.83 -38.63 -20.30
CA ASN A 163 -11.16 -37.57 -19.55
C ASN A 163 -10.56 -38.01 -18.21
N LEU A 164 -10.54 -39.32 -17.92
CA LEU A 164 -9.92 -39.88 -16.70
C LEU A 164 -8.42 -40.19 -16.85
N GLU A 165 -7.91 -40.30 -18.08
CA GLU A 165 -6.48 -40.46 -18.36
C GLU A 165 -5.93 -39.21 -19.07
N GLY A 166 -5.15 -38.37 -18.36
CA GLY A 166 -4.40 -37.28 -19.03
C GLY A 166 -4.11 -36.01 -18.23
N ASP A 167 -4.63 -35.83 -17.01
CA ASP A 167 -4.41 -34.62 -16.21
C ASP A 167 -3.68 -34.94 -14.88
N PRO A 168 -2.36 -34.66 -14.76
CA PRO A 168 -1.59 -34.98 -13.56
C PRO A 168 -2.00 -34.22 -12.29
N TYR A 169 -2.87 -33.21 -12.40
CA TYR A 169 -3.12 -32.25 -11.32
C TYR A 169 -4.30 -32.61 -10.40
N ILE A 170 -5.01 -33.72 -10.65
CA ILE A 170 -6.27 -34.05 -9.96
C ILE A 170 -6.12 -35.17 -8.91
N ASP A 171 -5.10 -36.03 -9.01
CA ASP A 171 -4.99 -37.24 -8.16
C ASP A 171 -3.74 -37.31 -7.26
N ASP A 172 -3.16 -36.16 -6.89
CA ASP A 172 -2.21 -36.10 -5.77
C ASP A 172 -2.96 -36.30 -4.43
N PRO A 173 -2.62 -37.32 -3.61
CA PRO A 173 -3.28 -37.55 -2.33
C PRO A 173 -3.22 -36.37 -1.35
N ARG A 174 -2.22 -35.48 -1.49
CA ARG A 174 -1.99 -34.33 -0.59
C ARG A 174 -3.02 -33.23 -0.78
N LEU A 175 -3.60 -33.07 -1.98
CA LEU A 175 -4.66 -32.10 -2.26
C LEU A 175 -5.97 -32.37 -1.48
N LYS A 176 -6.15 -33.60 -0.97
CA LYS A 176 -7.29 -34.00 -0.12
C LYS A 176 -7.10 -33.64 1.37
N GLN A 177 -5.93 -33.10 1.77
CA GLN A 177 -5.60 -32.81 3.18
C GLN A 177 -5.62 -31.33 3.59
N ASP A 178 -5.44 -30.36 2.68
CA ASP A 178 -5.49 -28.92 3.02
C ASP A 178 -6.30 -28.08 2.00
N PRO A 179 -7.55 -27.70 2.34
CA PRO A 179 -8.38 -26.84 1.51
C PRO A 179 -7.82 -25.42 1.26
N ALA A 180 -6.91 -24.92 2.11
CA ALA A 180 -6.34 -23.59 1.96
C ALA A 180 -5.41 -23.47 0.74
N LEU A 181 -4.70 -24.56 0.42
CA LEU A 181 -3.75 -24.59 -0.70
C LEU A 181 -4.45 -24.53 -2.07
N ALA A 182 -5.60 -25.20 -2.20
CA ALA A 182 -6.43 -25.18 -3.41
C ALA A 182 -6.95 -23.76 -3.73
N GLY A 183 -7.28 -22.97 -2.70
CA GLY A 183 -7.73 -21.57 -2.84
C GLY A 183 -6.61 -20.59 -3.23
N LEU A 184 -5.35 -20.95 -3.01
CA LEU A 184 -4.19 -20.14 -3.44
C LEU A 184 -3.88 -20.32 -4.94
N LEU A 185 -4.08 -21.53 -5.46
CA LEU A 185 -3.81 -21.87 -6.87
C LEU A 185 -4.98 -21.52 -7.80
N ASN A 186 -6.24 -21.64 -7.36
CA ASN A 186 -7.40 -21.31 -8.18
C ASN A 186 -7.98 -19.91 -7.90
N LYS A 187 -7.20 -18.87 -8.23
CA LYS A 187 -7.74 -17.50 -8.38
C LYS A 187 -8.48 -17.38 -9.72
N PRO A 188 -9.80 -17.11 -9.75
CA PRO A 188 -10.55 -17.02 -11.00
C PRO A 188 -10.20 -15.79 -11.85
N ASP A 189 -9.56 -14.78 -11.25
CA ASP A 189 -9.15 -13.54 -11.93
C ASP A 189 -7.67 -13.55 -12.36
N TYR A 190 -6.91 -14.62 -12.07
CA TYR A 190 -5.50 -14.70 -12.49
C TYR A 190 -5.40 -15.23 -13.93
N ILE A 191 -5.10 -14.30 -14.84
CA ILE A 191 -4.78 -14.57 -16.24
C ILE A 191 -3.26 -14.55 -16.40
N SER A 192 -2.69 -15.57 -17.04
CA SER A 192 -1.25 -15.62 -17.30
C SER A 192 -0.81 -14.50 -18.26
N PRO A 193 0.33 -13.83 -18.03
CA PRO A 193 0.94 -12.95 -19.03
C PRO A 193 1.26 -13.66 -20.36
N LEU A 194 1.33 -15.00 -20.37
CA LEU A 194 1.52 -15.81 -21.58
C LEU A 194 0.23 -16.07 -22.37
N ASP A 195 -0.94 -15.70 -21.81
CA ASP A 195 -2.26 -15.82 -22.44
C ASP A 195 -2.81 -14.46 -22.92
N ASP A 196 -2.13 -13.35 -22.62
CA ASP A 196 -2.51 -12.02 -23.12
C ASP A 196 -2.21 -11.89 -24.63
N LEU A 197 -3.13 -11.27 -25.37
CA LEU A 197 -2.99 -11.06 -26.81
C LEU A 197 -1.69 -10.33 -27.19
N ALA A 198 -1.18 -9.46 -26.33
CA ALA A 198 0.10 -8.79 -26.57
C ALA A 198 1.29 -9.77 -26.72
N PHE A 199 1.27 -10.90 -26.02
CA PHE A 199 2.34 -11.90 -26.05
C PHE A 199 2.47 -12.56 -27.44
N ASP A 200 1.37 -13.10 -27.98
CA ASP A 200 1.35 -13.70 -29.32
C ASP A 200 1.58 -12.66 -30.44
N MET A 201 1.26 -11.38 -30.23
CA MET A 201 1.34 -10.34 -31.26
C MET A 201 2.73 -9.74 -31.45
N TYR A 202 3.62 -9.83 -30.46
CA TYR A 202 5.00 -9.30 -30.54
C TYR A 202 6.09 -10.38 -30.59
N GLN A 203 5.74 -11.65 -30.38
CA GLN A 203 6.71 -12.74 -30.27
C GLN A 203 6.69 -13.72 -31.46
N ASP A 204 7.86 -14.28 -31.76
CA ASP A 204 7.99 -15.45 -32.64
C ASP A 204 7.13 -16.63 -32.14
N PRO A 205 6.24 -17.22 -32.98
CA PRO A 205 5.32 -18.27 -32.55
C PRO A 205 5.98 -19.55 -32.01
N GLU A 206 7.18 -19.90 -32.49
CA GLU A 206 7.91 -21.09 -32.04
C GLU A 206 8.50 -20.84 -30.64
N VAL A 207 9.09 -19.66 -30.44
CA VAL A 207 9.62 -19.22 -29.15
C VAL A 207 8.50 -19.08 -28.11
N ALA A 208 7.33 -18.56 -28.49
CA ALA A 208 6.15 -18.48 -27.63
C ALA A 208 5.67 -19.87 -27.16
N GLN A 209 5.67 -20.88 -28.05
CA GLN A 209 5.38 -22.27 -27.67
C GLN A 209 6.45 -22.87 -26.75
N ILE A 210 7.73 -22.57 -26.96
CA ILE A 210 8.83 -23.01 -26.10
C ILE A 210 8.71 -22.40 -24.70
N ILE A 211 8.40 -21.10 -24.59
CA ILE A 211 8.16 -20.43 -23.31
C ILE A 211 6.96 -21.05 -22.58
N ARG A 212 5.84 -21.32 -23.27
CA ARG A 212 4.69 -22.03 -22.67
C ARG A 212 5.04 -23.44 -22.17
N LYS A 213 5.98 -24.15 -22.81
CA LYS A 213 6.50 -25.46 -22.33
C LYS A 213 7.41 -25.30 -21.12
N LEU A 214 8.33 -24.33 -21.14
CA LEU A 214 9.24 -24.06 -20.03
C LEU A 214 8.51 -23.53 -18.78
N GLU A 215 7.45 -22.75 -18.94
CA GLU A 215 6.63 -22.28 -17.80
C GLU A 215 5.98 -23.45 -17.04
N ARG A 216 5.50 -24.48 -17.76
CA ARG A 216 5.02 -25.72 -17.12
C ARG A 216 6.13 -26.48 -16.41
N LYS A 217 7.28 -26.69 -17.08
CA LYS A 217 8.49 -27.28 -16.48
C LYS A 217 8.96 -26.54 -15.22
N LYS A 218 8.82 -25.22 -15.17
CA LYS A 218 9.13 -24.41 -13.98
C LYS A 218 8.15 -24.68 -12.83
N GLN A 219 6.86 -24.88 -13.14
CA GLN A 219 5.84 -25.19 -12.13
C GLN A 219 5.99 -26.64 -11.62
N GLU A 220 6.21 -27.61 -12.51
CA GLU A 220 6.60 -28.99 -12.19
C GLU A 220 7.82 -29.00 -11.25
N ALA A 221 8.89 -28.29 -11.61
CA ALA A 221 10.11 -28.18 -10.82
C ALA A 221 9.94 -27.50 -9.45
N VAL A 222 8.92 -26.65 -9.26
CA VAL A 222 8.59 -26.07 -7.94
C VAL A 222 7.81 -27.07 -7.08
N LEU A 223 6.90 -27.84 -7.68
CA LEU A 223 6.12 -28.87 -6.98
C LEU A 223 6.99 -30.09 -6.57
N GLU A 224 8.03 -30.39 -7.34
CA GLU A 224 9.05 -31.39 -7.04
C GLU A 224 10.20 -30.86 -6.16
N GLU A 225 10.08 -29.64 -5.61
CA GLU A 225 11.09 -28.96 -4.77
C GLU A 225 12.48 -28.78 -5.44
N ARG A 226 12.57 -28.94 -6.78
CA ARG A 226 13.78 -28.73 -7.60
C ARG A 226 14.05 -27.25 -7.84
N TYR A 227 14.11 -26.45 -6.78
CA TYR A 227 14.16 -24.98 -6.82
C TYR A 227 15.32 -24.41 -7.66
N ASP A 228 16.50 -25.02 -7.67
CA ASP A 228 17.63 -24.60 -8.52
C ASP A 228 17.36 -24.82 -10.02
N PHE A 229 16.62 -25.87 -10.38
CA PHE A 229 16.19 -26.10 -11.75
C PHE A 229 15.09 -25.11 -12.14
N ALA A 230 14.10 -24.87 -11.26
CA ALA A 230 13.09 -23.84 -11.46
C ALA A 230 13.70 -22.43 -11.63
N LYS A 231 14.79 -22.11 -10.91
CA LYS A 231 15.55 -20.86 -11.07
C LYS A 231 16.23 -20.75 -12.43
N LYS A 232 16.86 -21.84 -12.92
CA LYS A 232 17.46 -21.90 -14.27
C LYS A 232 16.40 -21.75 -15.36
N VAL A 233 15.26 -22.44 -15.23
CA VAL A 233 14.15 -22.35 -16.19
C VAL A 233 13.52 -20.95 -16.20
N LYS A 234 13.36 -20.30 -15.03
CA LYS A 234 12.92 -18.89 -14.94
C LYS A 234 13.83 -17.96 -15.74
N GLN A 235 15.15 -18.08 -15.60
CA GLN A 235 16.11 -17.26 -16.34
C GLN A 235 15.98 -17.48 -17.86
N ALA A 236 15.93 -18.74 -18.30
CA ALA A 236 15.80 -19.09 -19.71
C ALA A 236 14.50 -18.54 -20.34
N ILE A 237 13.38 -18.51 -19.60
CA ILE A 237 12.14 -17.87 -20.06
C ILE A 237 12.36 -16.37 -20.33
N THR A 238 13.00 -15.65 -19.40
CA THR A 238 13.26 -14.21 -19.54
C THR A 238 14.20 -13.88 -20.71
N ASP A 239 15.17 -14.74 -21.00
CA ASP A 239 16.06 -14.53 -22.15
C ASP A 239 15.44 -14.97 -23.49
N LEU A 240 14.60 -16.01 -23.49
CA LEU A 240 13.79 -16.37 -24.65
C LEU A 240 12.76 -15.29 -25.01
N GLN A 241 12.19 -14.56 -24.04
CA GLN A 241 11.26 -13.46 -24.32
C GLN A 241 11.91 -12.39 -25.21
N LYS A 242 13.11 -11.92 -24.83
CA LYS A 242 13.92 -10.95 -25.60
C LYS A 242 14.27 -11.46 -27.00
N VAL A 243 14.61 -12.75 -27.11
CA VAL A 243 14.95 -13.41 -28.38
C VAL A 243 13.73 -13.51 -29.28
N GLY A 244 12.57 -13.88 -28.73
CA GLY A 244 11.32 -14.04 -29.47
C GLY A 244 10.78 -12.70 -29.99
N GLU A 245 10.93 -11.60 -29.26
CA GLU A 245 10.65 -10.24 -29.75
C GLU A 245 11.58 -9.86 -30.92
N LYS A 246 12.88 -10.12 -30.79
CA LYS A 246 13.87 -9.82 -31.84
C LYS A 246 13.63 -10.67 -33.10
N LEU A 247 13.25 -11.94 -32.96
CA LEU A 247 12.85 -12.80 -34.07
C LEU A 247 11.54 -12.32 -34.72
N GLY A 248 10.52 -11.96 -33.92
CA GLY A 248 9.28 -11.36 -34.42
C GLY A 248 9.53 -10.10 -35.25
N LYS A 249 10.44 -9.22 -34.80
CA LYS A 249 10.87 -8.06 -35.58
C LYS A 249 11.55 -8.44 -36.90
N MET A 250 12.47 -9.41 -36.90
CA MET A 250 13.15 -9.86 -38.12
C MET A 250 12.19 -10.55 -39.10
N GLU A 251 11.15 -11.23 -38.61
CA GLU A 251 10.08 -11.81 -39.44
C GLU A 251 9.26 -10.71 -40.15
N VAL A 252 8.94 -9.62 -39.44
CA VAL A 252 8.27 -8.45 -40.03
C VAL A 252 9.17 -7.76 -41.07
N GLU A 253 10.45 -7.53 -40.77
CA GLU A 253 11.42 -6.99 -41.73
C GLU A 253 11.57 -7.88 -42.98
N LYS A 254 11.55 -9.21 -42.80
CA LYS A 254 11.57 -10.20 -43.90
C LYS A 254 10.31 -10.12 -44.74
N ARG A 255 9.12 -10.07 -44.12
CA ARG A 255 7.84 -9.94 -44.85
C ARG A 255 7.76 -8.62 -45.60
N GLN A 256 8.21 -7.52 -45.00
CA GLN A 256 8.29 -6.22 -45.68
C GLN A 256 9.21 -6.26 -46.90
N ALA A 257 10.36 -6.96 -46.82
CA ALA A 257 11.23 -7.14 -47.98
C ALA A 257 10.57 -7.96 -49.11
N VAL A 258 9.81 -9.01 -48.78
CA VAL A 258 9.00 -9.76 -49.77
C VAL A 258 7.90 -8.89 -50.39
N GLU A 259 7.22 -8.07 -49.59
CA GLU A 259 6.17 -7.14 -50.06
C GLU A 259 6.72 -5.95 -50.88
N SER A 260 8.04 -5.69 -50.82
CA SER A 260 8.75 -4.75 -51.68
C SER A 260 9.59 -5.43 -52.78
N GLU A 261 9.34 -6.72 -53.06
CA GLU A 261 10.01 -7.55 -54.07
C GLU A 261 11.56 -7.65 -53.93
N ASP A 262 12.08 -7.30 -52.74
CA ASP A 262 13.49 -7.38 -52.36
C ASP A 262 13.82 -8.79 -51.83
N TYR A 263 13.81 -9.75 -52.75
CA TYR A 263 13.96 -11.17 -52.43
C TYR A 263 15.35 -11.51 -51.85
N ASP A 264 16.41 -10.78 -52.21
CA ASP A 264 17.75 -11.00 -51.67
C ASP A 264 17.85 -10.55 -50.20
N LYS A 265 17.27 -9.41 -49.83
CA LYS A 265 17.15 -8.99 -48.43
C LYS A 265 16.24 -9.91 -47.64
N ALA A 266 15.14 -10.40 -48.22
CA ALA A 266 14.28 -11.39 -47.59
C ALA A 266 15.02 -12.72 -47.33
N LYS A 267 15.83 -13.17 -48.29
CA LYS A 267 16.70 -14.36 -48.17
C LYS A 267 17.77 -14.17 -47.09
N LEU A 268 18.46 -13.03 -47.07
CA LEU A 268 19.44 -12.69 -46.04
C LEU A 268 18.79 -12.63 -44.64
N LYS A 269 17.61 -12.02 -44.52
CA LYS A 269 16.85 -11.97 -43.26
C LYS A 269 16.44 -13.35 -42.77
N LYS A 270 16.04 -14.26 -43.68
CA LYS A 270 15.78 -15.66 -43.31
C LYS A 270 17.02 -16.32 -42.71
N VAL A 271 18.17 -16.25 -43.39
CA VAL A 271 19.43 -16.84 -42.90
C VAL A 271 19.80 -16.27 -41.52
N GLN A 272 19.70 -14.95 -41.34
CA GLN A 272 19.95 -14.29 -40.04
C GLN A 272 19.01 -14.77 -38.92
N MET A 273 17.75 -15.11 -39.23
CA MET A 273 16.82 -15.70 -38.26
C MET A 273 17.17 -17.15 -37.92
N ASP A 274 17.46 -17.97 -38.92
CA ASP A 274 17.79 -19.39 -38.75
C ASP A 274 19.10 -19.56 -37.95
N GLU A 275 20.13 -18.75 -38.25
CA GLU A 275 21.40 -18.68 -37.50
C GLU A 275 21.17 -18.21 -36.05
N TYR A 276 20.39 -17.15 -35.85
CA TYR A 276 20.15 -16.58 -34.51
C TYR A 276 19.33 -17.52 -33.61
N ARG A 277 18.34 -18.23 -34.17
CA ARG A 277 17.62 -19.32 -33.47
C ARG A 277 18.59 -20.42 -33.02
N LEU A 278 19.43 -20.91 -33.93
CA LEU A 278 20.39 -21.98 -33.64
C LEU A 278 21.42 -21.56 -32.56
N GLN A 279 21.90 -20.31 -32.63
CA GLN A 279 22.80 -19.75 -31.62
C GLN A 279 22.15 -19.73 -30.23
N VAL A 280 20.92 -19.23 -30.12
CA VAL A 280 20.22 -19.12 -28.83
C VAL A 280 19.85 -20.50 -28.27
N TYR A 281 19.27 -21.40 -29.08
CA TYR A 281 18.87 -22.73 -28.61
C TYR A 281 20.07 -23.54 -28.09
N LYS A 282 21.25 -23.35 -28.70
CA LYS A 282 22.52 -23.91 -28.24
C LYS A 282 23.02 -23.23 -26.96
N GLN A 283 22.99 -21.89 -26.89
CA GLN A 283 23.45 -21.11 -25.73
C GLN A 283 22.62 -21.40 -24.46
N LEU A 284 21.30 -21.59 -24.61
CA LEU A 284 20.39 -21.90 -23.50
C LEU A 284 20.33 -23.40 -23.16
N GLN A 285 21.06 -24.27 -23.88
CA GLN A 285 20.97 -25.73 -23.75
C GLN A 285 19.51 -26.23 -23.74
N LEU A 286 18.72 -25.81 -24.74
CA LEU A 286 17.26 -25.95 -24.69
C LEU A 286 16.78 -27.41 -24.51
N HIS A 287 17.52 -28.40 -25.03
CA HIS A 287 17.24 -29.82 -24.84
C HIS A 287 17.44 -30.31 -23.40
N ASP A 288 18.41 -29.76 -22.66
CA ASP A 288 18.62 -30.08 -21.24
C ASP A 288 17.55 -29.41 -20.38
N LEU A 289 17.17 -28.16 -20.68
CA LEU A 289 16.10 -27.44 -19.95
C LEU A 289 14.70 -28.02 -20.19
N LEU A 290 14.45 -28.60 -21.36
CA LEU A 290 13.22 -29.34 -21.66
C LEU A 290 13.27 -30.81 -21.19
N GLU A 291 14.45 -31.27 -20.73
CA GLU A 291 14.76 -32.67 -20.33
C GLU A 291 14.32 -33.71 -21.39
N VAL A 292 14.55 -33.42 -22.68
CA VAL A 292 14.02 -34.22 -23.82
C VAL A 292 14.53 -35.67 -23.82
N SER A 293 15.67 -35.93 -23.17
CA SER A 293 16.27 -37.26 -23.01
C SER A 293 15.97 -37.93 -21.66
N GLY A 294 15.00 -37.42 -20.90
CA GLY A 294 14.63 -37.93 -19.57
C GLY A 294 15.45 -37.33 -18.42
N SER A 295 14.87 -37.40 -17.22
CA SER A 295 15.38 -36.72 -16.02
C SER A 295 16.69 -37.31 -15.51
N LYS A 296 17.79 -36.56 -15.65
CA LYS A 296 19.09 -36.89 -15.00
C LYS A 296 19.00 -36.58 -13.50
N HIS A 297 18.45 -37.53 -12.75
CA HIS A 297 18.23 -37.44 -11.31
C HIS A 297 19.57 -37.28 -10.56
N PRO A 298 19.79 -36.18 -9.79
CA PRO A 298 20.85 -36.14 -8.80
C PRO A 298 20.55 -37.17 -7.73
N GLN A 299 21.52 -38.00 -7.34
CA GLN A 299 21.28 -38.96 -6.25
C GLN A 299 21.05 -38.22 -4.92
N PRO A 300 20.19 -38.74 -4.03
CA PRO A 300 19.94 -38.13 -2.74
C PRO A 300 21.23 -38.10 -1.92
N VAL A 301 21.58 -36.91 -1.38
CA VAL A 301 22.74 -36.74 -0.50
C VAL A 301 22.42 -37.35 0.85
N THR A 302 22.82 -38.60 1.07
CA THR A 302 22.81 -39.24 2.38
C THR A 302 23.81 -38.55 3.29
N ILE A 303 23.32 -37.71 4.21
CA ILE A 303 24.14 -37.08 5.25
C ILE A 303 24.40 -38.13 6.35
N GLU A 304 25.29 -39.08 6.07
CA GLU A 304 25.95 -39.85 7.13
C GLU A 304 27.15 -39.06 7.69
N PRO A 305 27.40 -39.08 9.01
CA PRO A 305 28.45 -38.29 9.64
C PRO A 305 29.83 -38.92 9.39
N VAL A 306 30.52 -38.49 8.33
CA VAL A 306 31.90 -38.91 8.02
C VAL A 306 32.88 -38.46 9.10
N ARG A 307 33.12 -39.37 10.05
CA ARG A 307 34.04 -39.24 11.16
C ARG A 307 35.49 -39.27 10.64
N GLN A 308 36.20 -38.15 10.71
CA GLN A 308 37.61 -38.06 10.30
C GLN A 308 38.45 -39.11 11.04
N GLN A 309 39.26 -39.86 10.28
CA GLN A 309 40.27 -40.77 10.82
C GLN A 309 41.67 -40.26 10.45
N THR A 310 42.47 -39.93 11.47
CA THR A 310 43.92 -39.79 11.36
C THR A 310 44.61 -40.99 12.04
N PRO A 311 45.83 -41.39 11.63
CA PRO A 311 46.46 -42.60 12.14
C PRO A 311 46.84 -42.53 13.64
N PRO A 312 46.90 -43.67 14.36
CA PRO A 312 46.92 -43.68 15.81
C PRO A 312 48.33 -43.65 16.45
N PRO A 313 48.51 -42.92 17.57
CA PRO A 313 49.49 -43.28 18.59
C PRO A 313 48.91 -44.36 19.53
N LYS A 314 49.77 -45.26 20.03
CA LYS A 314 49.37 -46.32 20.97
C LYS A 314 48.91 -45.75 22.32
N LEU A 315 47.96 -46.44 22.95
CA LEU A 315 47.81 -46.47 24.40
C LEU A 315 47.90 -47.92 24.88
N GLU A 316 48.70 -48.17 25.91
CA GLU A 316 48.69 -49.43 26.64
C GLU A 316 47.79 -49.32 27.88
N ARG A 317 47.30 -50.48 28.32
CA ARG A 317 46.92 -50.82 29.70
C ARG A 317 45.65 -50.17 30.31
N LEU A 318 44.68 -51.07 30.50
CA LEU A 318 43.62 -51.10 31.51
C LEU A 318 43.92 -50.34 32.82
N GLU A 319 42.92 -49.71 33.45
CA GLU A 319 42.19 -50.30 34.60
C GLU A 319 41.06 -49.41 35.22
N LYS A 320 40.02 -50.09 35.74
CA LYS A 320 39.15 -49.76 36.92
C LYS A 320 38.07 -48.66 36.89
N THR A 321 36.97 -49.01 37.56
CA THR A 321 35.77 -48.26 38.02
C THR A 321 36.05 -47.53 39.38
N PRO A 322 35.13 -46.79 40.08
CA PRO A 322 33.66 -46.72 39.96
C PRO A 322 32.97 -45.32 40.24
N THR A 323 31.63 -45.33 40.28
CA THR A 323 30.69 -44.34 40.91
C THR A 323 30.45 -44.66 42.42
N PRO A 324 29.67 -43.92 43.28
CA PRO A 324 28.62 -42.89 43.05
C PRO A 324 28.71 -41.53 43.87
N PRO A 325 27.85 -41.09 44.86
CA PRO A 325 27.28 -39.71 44.92
C PRO A 325 27.35 -39.02 46.34
N PRO A 326 26.45 -38.11 46.85
CA PRO A 326 25.70 -36.92 46.33
C PRO A 326 25.80 -35.59 47.20
N LEU A 327 25.53 -34.39 46.61
CA LEU A 327 24.89 -33.11 47.16
C LEU A 327 25.34 -32.46 48.53
N PRO A 328 25.03 -31.15 48.86
CA PRO A 328 24.64 -29.96 48.07
C PRO A 328 25.55 -28.66 48.24
N PRO A 329 25.22 -27.47 48.83
CA PRO A 329 25.62 -26.11 48.34
C PRO A 329 26.40 -25.24 49.41
N PRO A 330 26.40 -23.87 49.53
CA PRO A 330 25.92 -22.71 48.70
C PRO A 330 26.85 -21.43 48.63
N GLU A 331 26.41 -20.37 47.88
CA GLU A 331 26.59 -18.88 48.04
C GLU A 331 27.98 -18.17 48.32
N SER A 332 28.17 -16.83 48.24
CA SER A 332 27.70 -15.73 47.33
C SER A 332 28.47 -14.37 47.53
N ARG A 333 28.50 -13.48 46.50
CA ARG A 333 28.60 -11.97 46.57
C ARG A 333 29.88 -11.29 47.16
N SER A 334 30.18 -9.96 47.08
CA SER A 334 29.62 -8.73 46.41
C SER A 334 30.64 -7.55 46.30
N GLY A 335 30.27 -6.44 45.60
CA GLY A 335 30.50 -5.03 46.04
C GLY A 335 31.45 -4.11 45.23
N LYS A 336 31.51 -2.77 45.42
CA LYS A 336 30.52 -1.76 45.92
C LYS A 336 31.04 -0.27 45.79
N LEU A 337 30.23 0.65 45.21
CA LEU A 337 30.09 2.11 45.55
C LEU A 337 31.25 3.12 45.27
N PRO A 338 31.10 4.48 45.42
CA PRO A 338 30.04 5.39 45.99
C PRO A 338 29.43 6.47 45.01
N TYR A 339 28.53 7.44 45.31
CA TYR A 339 27.47 7.72 46.34
C TYR A 339 26.46 8.83 45.84
N ASP A 340 25.97 9.79 46.68
CA ASP A 340 24.87 10.79 46.51
C ASP A 340 25.22 12.19 47.11
N GLU A 341 24.61 13.31 46.67
CA GLU A 341 24.64 14.64 47.35
C GLU A 341 23.52 15.63 46.86
N ARG A 342 23.12 16.65 47.68
CA ARG A 342 21.76 17.27 47.60
C ARG A 342 21.59 18.85 47.44
N PRO A 343 20.94 19.66 48.33
CA PRO A 343 19.61 20.30 48.04
C PRO A 343 19.37 21.82 48.35
N LEU A 344 18.10 22.30 48.20
CA LEU A 344 17.40 23.47 48.86
C LEU A 344 17.12 24.77 48.02
N PRO A 345 16.40 25.85 48.49
CA PRO A 345 14.93 25.98 48.25
C PRO A 345 14.36 27.44 48.03
N ALA A 346 13.01 27.60 48.11
CA ALA A 346 12.21 28.83 48.34
C ALA A 346 12.04 29.85 47.16
N LEU A 347 11.04 30.76 47.09
CA LEU A 347 9.94 31.19 48.01
C LEU A 347 8.64 31.57 47.23
N LYS A 348 7.62 32.18 47.87
CA LYS A 348 6.17 32.22 47.46
C LYS A 348 5.65 33.57 46.92
N LYS A 349 4.55 33.53 46.14
CA LYS A 349 3.30 34.35 46.16
C LYS A 349 2.25 33.62 45.27
N THR A 350 1.03 33.19 45.66
CA THR A 350 -0.18 33.86 46.22
C THR A 350 -0.79 34.90 45.26
N GLN A 351 -2.09 34.96 44.93
CA GLN A 351 -3.32 34.52 45.63
C GLN A 351 -4.44 33.96 44.70
N SER A 352 -5.55 33.47 45.27
CA SER A 352 -6.91 33.21 44.70
C SER A 352 -7.97 33.78 45.69
N PRO A 353 -9.30 33.95 45.41
CA PRO A 353 -10.34 32.97 44.97
C PRO A 353 -11.11 33.41 43.67
N ARG A 354 -11.96 32.61 42.98
CA ARG A 354 -13.41 32.19 43.16
C ARG A 354 -14.45 33.34 43.17
N ASP A 355 -15.78 33.23 42.94
CA ASP A 355 -16.86 32.18 42.97
C ASP A 355 -17.97 32.57 41.90
N VAL A 356 -18.71 31.71 41.14
CA VAL A 356 -20.00 30.94 41.36
C VAL A 356 -21.29 31.53 40.67
N GLU A 357 -22.09 30.69 39.95
CA GLU A 357 -23.59 30.64 39.67
C GLU A 357 -24.45 31.92 39.33
N ASP A 358 -25.64 31.94 38.67
CA ASP A 358 -26.40 31.02 37.76
C ASP A 358 -27.55 31.77 36.96
N GLU A 359 -28.25 31.06 36.05
CA GLU A 359 -29.66 31.17 35.55
C GLU A 359 -30.37 32.40 34.86
N ALA A 360 -31.10 32.06 33.78
CA ALA A 360 -32.46 32.45 33.31
C ALA A 360 -32.96 33.86 32.81
N GLU A 361 -33.54 33.81 31.60
CA GLU A 361 -34.51 34.60 30.77
C GLU A 361 -35.24 35.92 31.19
N GLY A 362 -35.62 36.71 30.15
CA GLY A 362 -36.63 37.80 30.19
C GLY A 362 -36.88 38.47 28.80
N SER A 363 -38.09 38.98 28.49
CA SER A 363 -38.52 39.45 27.14
C SER A 363 -39.40 40.73 27.14
N GLY A 364 -39.48 41.46 26.00
CA GLY A 364 -40.29 42.67 25.80
C GLY A 364 -40.57 43.02 24.31
N SER A 365 -41.64 43.78 24.01
CA SER A 365 -42.37 43.66 22.72
C SER A 365 -42.60 44.96 21.87
N PRO A 366 -42.82 44.83 20.53
CA PRO A 366 -43.31 45.86 19.61
C PRO A 366 -44.81 45.68 19.21
N PRO A 367 -45.50 46.75 18.74
CA PRO A 367 -46.01 46.85 17.35
C PRO A 367 -46.00 48.33 16.84
N PRO A 368 -46.69 48.76 15.73
CA PRO A 368 -47.38 48.10 14.60
C PRO A 368 -46.63 48.44 13.25
N THR A 369 -47.13 48.59 12.00
CA THR A 369 -48.42 48.62 11.23
C THR A 369 -48.06 48.30 9.74
N ALA A 370 -48.87 48.18 8.66
CA ALA A 370 -50.31 48.30 8.33
C ALA A 370 -50.68 47.34 7.14
N ARG A 371 -51.50 47.76 6.14
CA ARG A 371 -51.96 46.95 4.97
C ARG A 371 -52.38 47.80 3.75
N GLN A 372 -52.20 47.29 2.51
CA GLN A 372 -53.25 46.92 1.49
C GLN A 372 -52.64 46.54 0.10
N PRO A 373 -53.40 45.94 -0.88
CA PRO A 373 -52.83 44.98 -1.86
C PRO A 373 -53.00 45.35 -3.39
N PRO A 374 -53.25 44.48 -4.43
CA PRO A 374 -52.49 44.53 -5.71
C PRO A 374 -53.32 44.67 -7.03
N PRO A 375 -52.67 44.78 -8.22
CA PRO A 375 -53.30 44.23 -9.46
C PRO A 375 -52.39 43.72 -10.61
N ALA A 376 -52.89 42.68 -11.31
CA ALA A 376 -52.91 42.43 -12.78
C ALA A 376 -51.63 42.16 -13.63
N GLU A 377 -51.87 41.61 -14.85
CA GLU A 377 -50.90 40.98 -15.79
C GLU A 377 -50.64 41.81 -17.07
N SER A 378 -49.53 41.55 -17.79
CA SER A 378 -49.33 41.86 -19.23
C SER A 378 -48.08 41.15 -19.83
N PRO A 379 -48.00 40.96 -21.17
CA PRO A 379 -47.07 40.02 -21.84
C PRO A 379 -45.68 40.59 -22.24
N PRO A 380 -44.70 39.74 -22.66
CA PRO A 380 -43.29 40.12 -22.84
C PRO A 380 -42.87 40.55 -24.28
N PRO A 381 -41.82 41.38 -24.42
CA PRO A 381 -41.05 41.61 -25.65
C PRO A 381 -39.88 40.59 -25.82
N PRO A 382 -39.21 40.54 -26.99
CA PRO A 382 -38.44 39.36 -27.42
C PRO A 382 -36.93 39.36 -27.10
N LEU A 383 -36.31 38.22 -27.41
CA LEU A 383 -34.89 37.87 -27.29
C LEU A 383 -33.95 38.76 -28.14
N ASP A 384 -32.76 39.06 -27.61
CA ASP A 384 -31.53 39.20 -28.39
C ASP A 384 -30.36 38.41 -27.77
N GLU A 385 -29.38 38.04 -28.60
CA GLU A 385 -28.18 37.30 -28.18
C GLU A 385 -26.94 38.20 -28.23
N SER A 386 -26.26 38.39 -27.08
CA SER A 386 -24.81 38.62 -27.00
C SER A 386 -24.31 38.49 -25.56
N GLY A 387 -23.33 37.62 -25.32
CA GLY A 387 -22.92 37.21 -23.97
C GLY A 387 -21.87 38.10 -23.29
N GLY A 388 -21.63 37.85 -22.00
CA GLY A 388 -20.54 38.52 -21.27
C GLY A 388 -20.51 38.30 -19.75
N THR A 389 -19.82 37.26 -19.29
CA THR A 389 -19.09 37.18 -18.00
C THR A 389 -19.79 37.51 -16.66
N GLY A 390 -19.81 36.50 -15.76
CA GLY A 390 -19.26 36.68 -14.41
C GLY A 390 -20.21 36.64 -13.19
N GLY A 391 -19.78 35.93 -12.13
CA GLY A 391 -20.26 36.09 -10.75
C GLY A 391 -21.67 35.56 -10.44
N GLY A 392 -21.78 34.37 -9.86
CA GLY A 392 -23.08 33.77 -9.52
C GLY A 392 -23.51 33.92 -8.05
N THR A 393 -24.79 34.23 -7.83
CA THR A 393 -25.53 33.92 -6.59
C THR A 393 -27.03 33.72 -6.85
N GLY A 394 -27.56 32.53 -6.53
CA GLY A 394 -28.94 32.33 -6.06
C GLY A 394 -30.10 32.26 -7.08
N GLY A 395 -30.83 31.14 -7.04
CA GLY A 395 -32.28 31.12 -7.30
C GLY A 395 -32.77 30.88 -8.73
N GLY A 396 -32.91 29.62 -9.14
CA GLY A 396 -33.61 29.24 -10.38
C GLY A 396 -33.61 27.73 -10.60
N ILE A 397 -34.65 27.02 -10.13
CA ILE A 397 -34.79 25.56 -10.31
C ILE A 397 -35.82 25.29 -11.41
N THR A 398 -35.39 25.38 -12.67
CA THR A 398 -36.22 25.05 -13.85
C THR A 398 -35.49 24.24 -14.92
N GLU A 399 -34.19 23.98 -14.77
CA GLU A 399 -33.45 23.01 -15.59
C GLU A 399 -33.29 21.69 -14.83
N GLY A 400 -33.35 20.57 -15.56
CA GLY A 400 -33.21 19.24 -14.97
C GLY A 400 -31.79 18.92 -14.49
N PRO A 401 -31.59 17.77 -13.82
CA PRO A 401 -30.25 17.27 -13.57
C PRO A 401 -29.53 17.04 -14.90
N GLU A 402 -28.26 17.46 -14.96
CA GLU A 402 -27.41 17.33 -16.15
C GLU A 402 -27.24 15.86 -16.60
N GLU A 403 -26.96 15.66 -17.89
CA GLU A 403 -26.75 14.32 -18.44
C GLU A 403 -25.56 13.61 -17.76
N MET A 404 -25.79 12.36 -17.35
CA MET A 404 -24.80 11.51 -16.71
C MET A 404 -23.74 11.07 -17.73
N SER A 405 -22.45 11.10 -17.36
CA SER A 405 -21.40 10.57 -18.24
C SER A 405 -21.56 9.06 -18.44
N GLU A 406 -20.99 8.50 -19.52
CA GLU A 406 -20.99 7.04 -19.70
C GLU A 406 -20.34 6.28 -18.53
N LYS A 407 -19.46 6.93 -17.76
CA LYS A 407 -18.87 6.34 -16.56
C LYS A 407 -19.90 6.30 -15.45
N ASP A 408 -20.55 7.43 -15.20
CA ASP A 408 -21.58 7.57 -14.16
C ASP A 408 -22.78 6.64 -14.42
N LEU A 409 -23.22 6.51 -15.68
CA LEU A 409 -24.27 5.56 -16.09
C LEU A 409 -23.89 4.10 -15.77
N ARG A 410 -22.64 3.71 -16.02
CA ARG A 410 -22.14 2.35 -15.70
C ARG A 410 -22.01 2.12 -14.19
N GLU A 411 -21.49 3.10 -13.45
CA GLU A 411 -21.43 2.99 -11.98
C GLU A 411 -22.83 2.96 -11.35
N ALA A 412 -23.80 3.66 -11.95
CA ALA A 412 -25.15 3.80 -11.42
C ALA A 412 -26.15 2.73 -11.88
N SER A 413 -25.77 1.68 -12.62
CA SER A 413 -26.73 0.69 -13.18
C SER A 413 -27.73 0.22 -12.13
N ILE A 414 -27.27 -0.31 -10.99
CA ILE A 414 -28.14 -0.77 -9.89
C ILE A 414 -29.12 0.29 -9.34
N LEU A 415 -28.82 1.58 -9.51
CA LEU A 415 -29.68 2.69 -9.12
C LEU A 415 -30.69 3.02 -10.24
N ILE A 416 -30.26 2.93 -11.51
CA ILE A 416 -31.09 3.12 -12.72
C ILE A 416 -32.10 1.97 -12.87
N ASP A 417 -31.65 0.73 -12.67
CA ASP A 417 -32.42 -0.51 -12.81
C ASP A 417 -33.53 -0.65 -11.75
N VAL A 418 -33.47 0.14 -10.66
CA VAL A 418 -34.38 0.06 -9.50
C VAL A 418 -35.18 1.35 -9.28
N PHE A 419 -34.55 2.53 -9.38
CA PHE A 419 -35.19 3.84 -9.14
C PHE A 419 -35.27 4.72 -10.41
N GLY A 420 -34.87 4.19 -11.56
CA GLY A 420 -34.92 4.88 -12.84
C GLY A 420 -33.80 5.89 -13.08
N GLN A 421 -33.52 6.14 -14.37
CA GLN A 421 -32.51 7.11 -14.80
C GLN A 421 -32.72 8.55 -14.28
N PRO A 422 -33.94 9.09 -14.12
CA PRO A 422 -34.13 10.44 -13.60
C PRO A 422 -33.65 10.62 -12.15
N LEU A 423 -33.86 9.63 -11.28
CA LEU A 423 -33.38 9.69 -9.90
C LEU A 423 -31.85 9.50 -9.84
N ALA A 424 -31.31 8.60 -10.68
CA ALA A 424 -29.87 8.45 -10.82
C ALA A 424 -29.18 9.74 -11.29
N ALA A 425 -29.77 10.47 -12.24
CA ALA A 425 -29.25 11.76 -12.70
C ALA A 425 -29.23 12.80 -11.57
N LYS A 426 -30.31 12.92 -10.78
CA LYS A 426 -30.34 13.77 -9.58
C LYS A 426 -29.23 13.40 -8.58
N ALA A 427 -29.02 12.11 -8.31
CA ALA A 427 -28.00 11.60 -7.40
C ALA A 427 -26.54 11.81 -7.90
N TYR A 428 -26.36 12.02 -9.20
CA TYR A 428 -25.05 12.24 -9.81
C TYR A 428 -24.73 13.71 -10.15
N SER A 429 -25.75 14.58 -10.22
CA SER A 429 -25.60 16.00 -10.53
C SER A 429 -24.60 16.74 -9.64
N LYS A 430 -23.90 17.72 -10.22
CA LYS A 430 -23.00 18.67 -9.55
C LYS A 430 -23.77 19.52 -8.52
N THR A 431 -25.05 19.81 -8.78
CA THR A 431 -25.95 20.55 -7.90
C THR A 431 -26.32 19.74 -6.67
N TRP A 432 -25.94 20.23 -5.48
CA TRP A 432 -26.05 19.47 -4.23
C TRP A 432 -27.48 19.25 -3.75
N SER A 433 -28.40 20.18 -4.04
CA SER A 433 -29.82 20.04 -3.67
C SER A 433 -30.50 18.92 -4.43
N PHE A 434 -30.14 18.65 -5.70
CA PHE A 434 -30.63 17.47 -6.43
C PHE A 434 -30.10 16.17 -5.83
N ARG A 435 -28.87 16.14 -5.31
CA ARG A 435 -28.33 14.94 -4.63
C ARG A 435 -29.01 14.67 -3.28
N GLU A 436 -29.34 15.72 -2.53
CA GLU A 436 -30.14 15.61 -1.31
C GLU A 436 -31.58 15.17 -1.62
N ASP A 437 -32.22 15.79 -2.61
CA ASP A 437 -33.57 15.43 -3.09
C ASP A 437 -33.66 13.98 -3.58
N ALA A 438 -32.63 13.46 -4.27
CA ALA A 438 -32.57 12.05 -4.66
C ALA A 438 -32.53 11.10 -3.45
N ILE A 439 -31.75 11.42 -2.42
CA ILE A 439 -31.66 10.63 -1.18
C ILE A 439 -32.99 10.66 -0.42
N ASN A 440 -33.62 11.85 -0.33
CA ASN A 440 -34.91 12.02 0.33
C ASN A 440 -36.05 11.35 -0.45
N SER A 441 -36.00 11.35 -1.79
CA SER A 441 -36.93 10.62 -2.67
C SER A 441 -36.86 9.11 -2.43
N VAL A 442 -35.65 8.53 -2.46
CA VAL A 442 -35.43 7.10 -2.10
C VAL A 442 -35.88 6.81 -0.67
N GLN A 443 -35.62 7.70 0.29
CA GLN A 443 -36.10 7.52 1.67
C GLN A 443 -37.63 7.54 1.76
N LYS A 444 -38.32 8.29 0.90
CA LYS A 444 -39.79 8.28 0.81
C LYS A 444 -40.30 7.00 0.15
N GLU A 445 -39.76 6.61 -1.00
CA GLU A 445 -40.18 5.41 -1.73
C GLU A 445 -40.00 4.12 -0.88
N LEU A 446 -38.95 4.05 -0.06
CA LEU A 446 -38.76 2.97 0.92
C LEU A 446 -39.69 3.03 2.14
N ARG A 447 -40.34 4.17 2.42
CA ARG A 447 -41.38 4.30 3.46
C ARG A 447 -42.77 3.96 2.94
N ASP A 448 -43.03 4.30 1.68
CA ASP A 448 -44.31 4.07 1.01
C ASP A 448 -44.46 2.61 0.49
N LEU A 449 -43.37 1.84 0.50
CA LEU A 449 -43.33 0.42 0.10
C LEU A 449 -44.15 -0.48 1.05
N PRO A 450 -45.18 -1.21 0.58
CA PRO A 450 -46.01 -2.03 1.45
C PRO A 450 -45.28 -3.28 1.96
N THR A 451 -45.60 -3.72 3.18
CA THR A 451 -44.98 -4.90 3.82
C THR A 451 -45.29 -6.23 3.09
N SER A 452 -46.24 -6.22 2.15
CA SER A 452 -46.58 -7.36 1.28
C SER A 452 -45.72 -7.50 0.03
N SER A 453 -44.79 -6.56 -0.25
CA SER A 453 -43.95 -6.60 -1.44
C SER A 453 -43.05 -7.86 -1.51
N PRO A 454 -42.72 -8.35 -2.72
CA PRO A 454 -41.77 -9.45 -2.91
C PRO A 454 -40.42 -9.21 -2.23
N LYS A 455 -39.97 -10.17 -1.42
CA LYS A 455 -38.69 -10.07 -0.68
C LYS A 455 -37.45 -9.90 -1.57
N GLU A 456 -37.54 -10.20 -2.86
CA GLU A 456 -36.47 -9.96 -3.82
C GLU A 456 -36.41 -8.50 -4.27
N GLU A 457 -37.55 -7.94 -4.65
CA GLU A 457 -37.73 -6.52 -4.95
C GLU A 457 -37.30 -5.64 -3.76
N THR A 458 -37.76 -5.95 -2.54
CA THR A 458 -37.35 -5.22 -1.32
C THR A 458 -35.84 -5.29 -1.06
N ARG A 459 -35.17 -6.41 -1.38
CA ARG A 459 -33.70 -6.52 -1.26
C ARG A 459 -32.99 -5.71 -2.34
N ASN A 460 -33.52 -5.67 -3.57
CA ASN A 460 -32.95 -4.88 -4.66
C ASN A 460 -33.06 -3.38 -4.35
N MET A 461 -34.22 -2.92 -3.85
CA MET A 461 -34.40 -1.56 -3.32
C MET A 461 -33.44 -1.23 -2.18
N LEU A 462 -33.26 -2.13 -1.20
CA LEU A 462 -32.27 -1.95 -0.13
C LEU A 462 -30.85 -1.80 -0.68
N ARG A 463 -30.44 -2.64 -1.63
CA ARG A 463 -29.07 -2.65 -2.17
C ARG A 463 -28.78 -1.41 -3.02
N ALA A 464 -29.74 -0.98 -3.84
CA ALA A 464 -29.67 0.28 -4.58
C ALA A 464 -29.64 1.51 -3.64
N ALA A 465 -30.43 1.51 -2.57
CA ALA A 465 -30.42 2.57 -1.56
C ALA A 465 -29.11 2.61 -0.75
N ILE A 466 -28.55 1.46 -0.38
CA ILE A 466 -27.23 1.36 0.26
C ILE A 466 -26.12 1.86 -0.67
N PHE A 467 -26.19 1.59 -1.99
CA PHE A 467 -25.27 2.17 -2.97
C PHE A 467 -25.36 3.71 -3.00
N LEU A 468 -26.58 4.27 -3.00
CA LEU A 468 -26.78 5.73 -2.91
C LEU A 468 -26.21 6.31 -1.60
N VAL A 469 -26.44 5.63 -0.47
CA VAL A 469 -25.85 5.99 0.84
C VAL A 469 -24.32 5.95 0.80
N GLN A 470 -23.69 4.95 0.15
CA GLN A 470 -22.24 4.89 -0.01
C GLN A 470 -21.67 6.08 -0.80
N ARG A 471 -22.45 6.68 -1.71
CA ARG A 471 -22.11 7.91 -2.44
C ARG A 471 -22.29 9.14 -1.54
N GLY A 472 -23.45 9.28 -0.89
CA GLY A 472 -23.75 10.40 0.01
C GLY A 472 -22.82 10.50 1.24
N ILE A 473 -22.41 9.36 1.81
CA ILE A 473 -21.38 9.29 2.88
C ILE A 473 -20.03 9.89 2.44
N LYS A 474 -19.76 9.97 1.13
CA LYS A 474 -18.52 10.55 0.56
C LYS A 474 -18.68 12.00 0.09
N ASP A 475 -19.88 12.60 0.22
CA ASP A 475 -20.14 13.96 -0.26
C ASP A 475 -19.42 15.03 0.59
N LYS A 476 -18.98 16.12 -0.05
CA LYS A 476 -18.35 17.27 0.60
C LYS A 476 -19.37 18.18 1.29
N VAL A 477 -20.63 18.15 0.88
CA VAL A 477 -21.72 19.00 1.39
C VAL A 477 -22.39 18.33 2.59
N GLN A 478 -22.43 19.03 3.74
CA GLN A 478 -22.98 18.46 4.98
C GLN A 478 -24.47 18.08 4.87
N ALA A 479 -25.26 18.79 4.06
CA ALA A 479 -26.68 18.48 3.83
C ALA A 479 -26.87 17.08 3.19
N VAL A 480 -26.20 16.83 2.06
CA VAL A 480 -26.21 15.53 1.37
C VAL A 480 -25.65 14.41 2.27
N PHE A 481 -24.61 14.70 3.07
CA PHE A 481 -24.08 13.76 4.06
C PHE A 481 -25.13 13.42 5.14
N LYS A 482 -25.82 14.42 5.71
CA LYS A 482 -26.91 14.24 6.68
C LYS A 482 -28.08 13.44 6.11
N ALA A 483 -28.49 13.72 4.87
CA ALA A 483 -29.53 12.95 4.19
C ALA A 483 -29.13 11.47 4.07
N ALA A 484 -27.86 11.18 3.71
CA ALA A 484 -27.36 9.81 3.64
C ALA A 484 -27.35 9.10 5.01
N LEU A 485 -27.05 9.82 6.10
CA LEU A 485 -27.17 9.30 7.46
C LEU A 485 -28.64 9.08 7.89
N SER A 486 -29.56 9.96 7.49
CA SER A 486 -31.01 9.78 7.72
C SER A 486 -31.54 8.52 7.04
N LEU A 487 -31.19 8.33 5.76
CA LEU A 487 -31.56 7.15 5.00
C LEU A 487 -30.95 5.87 5.60
N LEU A 488 -29.65 5.88 5.95
CA LEU A 488 -29.00 4.72 6.58
C LEU A 488 -29.59 4.37 7.95
N ARG A 489 -29.93 5.37 8.77
CA ARG A 489 -30.63 5.21 10.06
C ARG A 489 -31.96 4.50 9.86
N PHE A 490 -32.78 4.98 8.92
CA PHE A 490 -34.07 4.37 8.59
C PHE A 490 -33.92 2.93 8.07
N ILE A 491 -32.94 2.66 7.21
CA ILE A 491 -32.67 1.31 6.70
C ILE A 491 -32.31 0.34 7.84
N LEU A 492 -31.36 0.72 8.70
CA LEU A 492 -30.83 -0.14 9.76
C LEU A 492 -31.74 -0.29 10.99
N LYS A 493 -32.61 0.68 11.26
CA LYS A 493 -33.48 0.69 12.45
C LYS A 493 -34.90 0.21 12.16
N ASP A 494 -35.46 0.60 11.02
CA ASP A 494 -36.89 0.47 10.75
C ASP A 494 -37.17 -0.50 9.57
N PHE A 495 -36.53 -0.27 8.41
CA PHE A 495 -36.88 -0.96 7.15
C PHE A 495 -36.56 -2.46 7.15
N ILE A 496 -35.34 -2.87 7.55
CA ILE A 496 -34.92 -4.28 7.51
C ILE A 496 -35.80 -5.15 8.41
N SER A 497 -36.13 -4.63 9.59
CA SER A 497 -36.93 -5.31 10.61
C SER A 497 -38.42 -5.32 10.23
N LEU A 498 -38.95 -4.24 9.62
CA LEU A 498 -40.31 -4.16 9.06
C LEU A 498 -40.56 -5.23 7.97
N HIS A 499 -39.67 -5.31 6.97
CA HIS A 499 -39.81 -6.26 5.85
C HIS A 499 -39.24 -7.65 6.13
N LYS A 500 -38.67 -7.89 7.33
CA LYS A 500 -38.14 -9.18 7.78
C LYS A 500 -37.15 -9.79 6.78
N LEU A 501 -36.19 -8.98 6.35
CA LEU A 501 -35.18 -9.35 5.34
C LEU A 501 -34.06 -10.24 5.90
N GLY A 502 -33.85 -10.20 7.21
CA GLY A 502 -32.89 -11.05 7.93
C GLY A 502 -31.49 -10.45 8.06
N LYS A 503 -30.69 -11.04 8.95
CA LYS A 503 -29.38 -10.50 9.39
C LYS A 503 -28.37 -10.30 8.25
N SER A 504 -28.48 -11.04 7.14
CA SER A 504 -27.58 -10.93 5.99
C SER A 504 -27.61 -9.54 5.34
N GLU A 505 -28.79 -8.93 5.22
CA GLU A 505 -28.91 -7.59 4.64
C GLU A 505 -28.50 -6.49 5.65
N THR A 506 -28.65 -6.75 6.96
CA THR A 506 -28.05 -5.90 8.01
C THR A 506 -26.52 -5.90 7.91
N SER A 507 -25.91 -7.09 7.81
CA SER A 507 -24.45 -7.22 7.63
C SER A 507 -23.99 -6.51 6.36
N TYR A 508 -24.67 -6.73 5.23
CA TYR A 508 -24.38 -6.03 3.97
C TYR A 508 -24.45 -4.51 4.12
N ALA A 509 -25.52 -3.97 4.71
CA ALA A 509 -25.68 -2.53 4.92
C ALA A 509 -24.55 -1.93 5.77
N VAL A 510 -24.13 -2.63 6.83
CA VAL A 510 -23.02 -2.21 7.70
C VAL A 510 -21.67 -2.31 6.98
N GLU A 511 -21.32 -3.46 6.38
CA GLU A 511 -20.06 -3.68 5.66
C GLU A 511 -19.84 -2.67 4.53
N LYS A 512 -20.90 -2.32 3.79
CA LYS A 512 -20.79 -1.36 2.67
C LYS A 512 -20.62 0.08 3.15
N THR A 513 -21.17 0.46 4.29
CA THR A 513 -21.22 1.87 4.73
C THR A 513 -20.18 2.23 5.79
N LEU A 514 -19.91 1.33 6.74
CA LEU A 514 -19.04 1.56 7.90
C LEU A 514 -17.61 2.01 7.54
N PRO A 515 -16.90 1.42 6.56
CA PRO A 515 -15.56 1.90 6.18
C PRO A 515 -15.58 3.36 5.68
N GLY A 516 -16.68 3.77 5.04
CA GLY A 516 -16.89 5.16 4.63
C GLY A 516 -17.13 6.09 5.83
N LEU A 517 -17.96 5.68 6.79
CA LEU A 517 -18.21 6.43 8.02
C LEU A 517 -16.94 6.61 8.86
N ILE A 518 -16.16 5.54 9.04
CA ILE A 518 -14.86 5.59 9.73
C ILE A 518 -13.93 6.57 9.00
N GLN A 519 -13.87 6.54 7.67
CA GLN A 519 -13.07 7.50 6.89
C GLN A 519 -13.54 8.96 7.11
N ARG A 520 -14.85 9.21 7.22
CA ARG A 520 -15.39 10.55 7.53
C ARG A 520 -15.16 10.99 8.98
N SER A 521 -15.00 10.08 9.94
CA SER A 521 -14.55 10.45 11.30
C SER A 521 -13.17 11.14 11.29
N GLY A 522 -12.37 10.97 10.24
CA GLY A 522 -11.08 11.65 10.05
C GLY A 522 -11.10 12.94 9.19
N ASP A 523 -12.28 13.45 8.79
CA ASP A 523 -12.45 14.62 7.91
C ASP A 523 -11.76 15.91 8.45
N THR A 524 -11.48 16.85 7.55
CA THR A 524 -11.09 18.22 7.90
C THR A 524 -12.18 18.99 8.65
N ALA A 525 -13.45 18.86 8.25
CA ALA A 525 -14.57 19.59 8.84
C ALA A 525 -15.00 18.96 10.17
N ALA A 526 -14.94 19.72 11.27
CA ALA A 526 -15.29 19.23 12.61
C ALA A 526 -16.70 18.64 12.67
N ARG A 527 -17.71 19.43 12.26
CA ARG A 527 -19.12 18.99 12.23
C ARG A 527 -19.32 17.63 11.55
N ILE A 528 -18.61 17.34 10.46
CA ILE A 528 -18.71 16.06 9.74
C ILE A 528 -17.99 14.94 10.49
N ARG A 529 -16.81 15.18 11.09
CA ARG A 529 -16.15 14.18 11.96
C ARG A 529 -17.01 13.79 13.13
N ASP A 530 -17.54 14.79 13.84
CA ASP A 530 -18.22 14.62 15.11
C ASP A 530 -19.58 13.92 14.88
N GLU A 531 -20.27 14.30 13.80
CA GLU A 531 -21.49 13.65 13.32
C GLU A 531 -21.25 12.21 12.80
N ALA A 532 -20.15 11.96 12.07
CA ALA A 532 -19.77 10.60 11.65
C ALA A 532 -19.41 9.71 12.86
N LYS A 533 -18.67 10.25 13.84
CA LYS A 533 -18.29 9.56 15.07
C LYS A 533 -19.52 9.20 15.90
N ALA A 534 -20.42 10.15 16.13
CA ALA A 534 -21.68 9.91 16.84
C ALA A 534 -22.54 8.85 16.13
N PHE A 535 -22.62 8.90 14.79
CA PHE A 535 -23.39 7.93 14.01
C PHE A 535 -22.82 6.50 14.08
N VAL A 536 -21.48 6.33 14.05
CA VAL A 536 -20.85 5.00 14.20
C VAL A 536 -21.12 4.37 15.57
N LEU A 537 -21.17 5.19 16.63
CA LEU A 537 -21.50 4.73 17.98
C LEU A 537 -22.98 4.37 18.11
N ASP A 538 -23.87 5.22 17.59
CA ASP A 538 -25.32 5.03 17.60
C ASP A 538 -25.74 3.74 16.86
N ILE A 539 -25.25 3.49 15.64
CA ILE A 539 -25.57 2.23 14.93
C ILE A 539 -25.01 0.98 15.62
N ALA A 540 -23.97 1.10 16.45
CA ALA A 540 -23.44 -0.03 17.21
C ALA A 540 -24.35 -0.46 18.38
N GLN A 541 -25.26 0.42 18.81
CA GLN A 541 -26.25 0.13 19.86
C GLN A 541 -27.55 -0.51 19.31
N TYR A 542 -27.79 -0.47 17.99
CA TYR A 542 -29.01 -1.04 17.40
C TYR A 542 -29.00 -2.58 17.54
N PRO A 543 -30.08 -3.23 18.03
CA PRO A 543 -30.07 -4.67 18.34
C PRO A 543 -29.65 -5.58 17.18
N ASP A 544 -30.22 -5.36 15.99
CA ASP A 544 -29.92 -6.15 14.79
C ASP A 544 -28.46 -5.96 14.32
N VAL A 545 -27.85 -4.78 14.53
CA VAL A 545 -26.45 -4.49 14.18
C VAL A 545 -25.49 -5.03 15.24
N LYS A 546 -25.80 -4.84 16.53
CA LYS A 546 -25.02 -5.34 17.67
C LYS A 546 -24.82 -6.87 17.57
N ALA A 547 -25.86 -7.58 17.14
CA ALA A 547 -25.85 -9.02 16.89
C ALA A 547 -25.07 -9.49 15.64
N THR A 548 -24.40 -8.59 14.91
CA THR A 548 -23.47 -8.93 13.81
C THR A 548 -21.99 -8.88 14.20
N HIS A 549 -21.65 -8.16 15.29
CA HIS A 549 -20.26 -7.90 15.73
C HIS A 549 -19.35 -7.19 14.70
N LEU A 550 -19.91 -6.67 13.60
CA LEU A 550 -19.15 -6.02 12.53
C LEU A 550 -18.57 -4.66 12.93
N VAL A 551 -19.32 -3.84 13.66
CA VAL A 551 -18.85 -2.49 14.05
C VAL A 551 -17.61 -2.56 14.95
N PRO A 552 -17.58 -3.38 16.03
CA PRO A 552 -16.39 -3.47 16.88
C PRO A 552 -15.18 -4.13 16.19
N SER A 553 -15.40 -5.12 15.31
CA SER A 553 -14.32 -5.80 14.60
C SER A 553 -13.66 -4.91 13.52
N GLU A 554 -14.41 -4.07 12.80
CA GLU A 554 -13.83 -3.05 11.91
C GLU A 554 -13.10 -1.94 12.70
N CYS A 555 -13.72 -1.49 13.81
CA CYS A 555 -13.14 -0.45 14.67
C CYS A 555 -11.88 -0.91 15.40
N THR A 556 -11.69 -2.20 15.68
CA THR A 556 -10.45 -2.73 16.32
C THR A 556 -9.35 -3.13 15.33
N LYS A 557 -9.53 -3.04 14.00
CA LYS A 557 -8.43 -3.32 13.05
C LYS A 557 -7.22 -2.38 13.28
N PRO A 558 -6.01 -2.92 13.57
CA PRO A 558 -4.80 -2.13 13.82
C PRO A 558 -4.39 -1.21 12.66
N PHE A 559 -3.63 -0.16 12.97
CA PHE A 559 -3.12 0.80 11.99
C PHE A 559 -1.60 1.03 12.13
N LYS A 560 -0.96 1.50 11.06
CA LYS A 560 0.50 1.73 11.03
C LYS A 560 0.88 2.96 11.87
N PRO A 561 2.07 3.01 12.50
CA PRO A 561 2.54 4.16 13.28
C PRO A 561 2.55 5.53 12.55
N SER A 562 2.59 5.49 11.21
CA SER A 562 2.54 6.67 10.32
C SER A 562 1.15 6.96 9.74
N ALA A 563 0.07 6.47 10.36
CA ALA A 563 -1.30 6.72 9.92
C ALA A 563 -1.71 8.20 10.09
N ALA A 564 -2.80 8.61 9.43
CA ALA A 564 -3.27 9.98 9.45
C ALA A 564 -3.76 10.37 10.87
N PRO A 565 -3.14 11.34 11.57
CA PRO A 565 -3.39 11.54 13.00
C PRO A 565 -4.82 11.86 13.40
N ARG A 566 -5.63 12.49 12.53
CA ARG A 566 -7.06 12.74 12.81
C ARG A 566 -7.86 11.43 12.78
N LEU A 567 -7.73 10.66 11.69
CA LEU A 567 -8.42 9.39 11.51
C LEU A 567 -8.06 8.37 12.59
N SER A 568 -6.77 8.25 12.93
CA SER A 568 -6.34 7.36 14.02
C SER A 568 -6.81 7.83 15.39
N LEU A 569 -6.90 9.14 15.66
CA LEU A 569 -7.45 9.65 16.92
C LEU A 569 -8.95 9.31 17.02
N SER A 570 -9.76 9.71 16.05
CA SER A 570 -11.19 9.45 16.05
C SER A 570 -11.52 7.94 16.04
N LYS A 571 -10.73 7.10 15.36
CA LYS A 571 -10.85 5.64 15.46
C LYS A 571 -10.54 5.11 16.86
N THR A 572 -9.52 5.64 17.54
CA THR A 572 -9.16 5.22 18.91
C THR A 572 -10.21 5.68 19.93
N GLU A 573 -10.75 6.89 19.79
CA GLU A 573 -11.87 7.40 20.60
C GLU A 573 -13.17 6.61 20.39
N ILE A 574 -13.46 6.17 19.16
CA ILE A 574 -14.59 5.28 18.87
C ILE A 574 -14.40 3.94 19.60
N VAL A 575 -13.20 3.34 19.56
CA VAL A 575 -12.92 2.09 20.28
C VAL A 575 -13.05 2.26 21.80
N GLU A 576 -12.60 3.38 22.36
CA GLU A 576 -12.78 3.65 23.79
C GLU A 576 -14.27 3.72 24.18
N GLN A 577 -15.10 4.44 23.41
CA GLN A 577 -16.52 4.56 23.72
C GLN A 577 -17.27 3.24 23.47
N LEU A 578 -16.96 2.51 22.39
CA LEU A 578 -17.52 1.16 22.15
C LEU A 578 -17.19 0.19 23.29
N TYR A 579 -15.98 0.26 23.86
CA TYR A 579 -15.61 -0.55 25.02
C TYR A 579 -16.43 -0.20 26.27
N ARG A 580 -16.69 1.10 26.51
CA ARG A 580 -17.55 1.57 27.61
C ARG A 580 -19.02 1.20 27.43
N ASP A 581 -19.54 1.26 26.19
CA ASP A 581 -20.96 1.01 25.87
C ASP A 581 -21.31 -0.47 25.73
N LEU A 582 -20.36 -1.32 25.31
CA LEU A 582 -20.61 -2.72 24.96
C LEU A 582 -19.90 -3.74 25.87
N GLY A 583 -18.83 -3.35 26.59
CA GLY A 583 -18.02 -4.26 27.37
C GLY A 583 -17.39 -5.40 26.55
N LEU A 584 -17.04 -6.51 27.23
CA LEU A 584 -16.39 -7.68 26.64
C LEU A 584 -17.32 -8.89 26.43
N GLU A 585 -18.51 -8.88 27.03
CA GLU A 585 -19.41 -10.04 27.04
C GLU A 585 -20.11 -10.21 25.70
N ASN A 586 -19.58 -11.12 24.86
CA ASN A 586 -20.19 -11.61 23.61
C ASN A 586 -20.62 -10.52 22.61
N ASN A 587 -20.05 -9.32 22.67
CA ASN A 587 -20.42 -8.18 21.81
C ASN A 587 -19.44 -7.91 20.65
N GLY A 588 -18.45 -8.79 20.43
CA GLY A 588 -17.46 -8.68 19.35
C GLY A 588 -16.15 -7.97 19.73
N LEU A 589 -16.11 -7.35 20.91
CA LEU A 589 -14.87 -6.92 21.54
C LEU A 589 -14.25 -8.09 22.32
N THR A 590 -12.97 -8.36 22.06
CA THR A 590 -12.17 -9.34 22.79
C THR A 590 -10.91 -8.68 23.32
N VAL A 591 -10.33 -9.25 24.40
CA VAL A 591 -9.05 -8.78 24.97
C VAL A 591 -7.95 -8.79 23.90
N ASP A 592 -7.90 -9.84 23.09
CA ASP A 592 -6.96 -10.00 21.98
C ASP A 592 -7.09 -8.89 20.92
N ASN A 593 -8.30 -8.63 20.42
CA ASN A 593 -8.53 -7.57 19.41
C ASN A 593 -8.23 -6.18 19.98
N LEU A 594 -8.67 -5.89 21.21
CA LEU A 594 -8.43 -4.61 21.88
C LEU A 594 -6.93 -4.40 22.16
N MET A 595 -6.20 -5.42 22.63
CA MET A 595 -4.77 -5.28 22.92
C MET A 595 -3.93 -5.19 21.63
N LYS A 596 -4.22 -5.99 20.59
CA LYS A 596 -3.56 -5.84 19.28
C LYS A 596 -3.78 -4.44 18.68
N PHE A 597 -4.96 -3.86 18.86
CA PHE A 597 -5.25 -2.47 18.48
C PHE A 597 -4.46 -1.47 19.33
N CYS A 598 -4.53 -1.57 20.66
CA CYS A 598 -3.92 -0.58 21.56
C CYS A 598 -2.39 -0.61 21.53
N VAL A 599 -1.76 -1.78 21.38
CA VAL A 599 -0.30 -1.90 21.23
C VAL A 599 0.18 -1.25 19.92
N ALA A 600 -0.60 -1.35 18.83
CA ALA A 600 -0.31 -0.61 17.60
C ALA A 600 -0.52 0.92 17.76
N ALA A 601 -1.55 1.33 18.50
CA ALA A 601 -1.82 2.74 18.79
C ALA A 601 -0.74 3.38 19.71
N LEU A 602 -0.20 2.64 20.69
CA LEU A 602 0.93 3.07 21.53
C LEU A 602 2.20 3.36 20.72
N GLN A 603 2.39 2.74 19.56
CA GLN A 603 3.53 3.00 18.66
C GLN A 603 3.32 4.24 17.77
N HIS A 604 2.13 4.85 17.76
CA HIS A 604 1.81 5.95 16.84
C HIS A 604 2.58 7.24 17.16
N ASN A 605 2.91 8.03 16.13
CA ASN A 605 3.72 9.24 16.26
C ASN A 605 3.09 10.35 17.13
N ASN A 606 1.76 10.51 17.08
CA ASN A 606 1.02 11.53 17.84
C ASN A 606 0.82 11.15 19.31
N GLY A 607 0.98 12.10 20.24
CA GLY A 607 0.80 11.91 21.69
C GLY A 607 -0.63 11.53 22.08
N GLU A 608 -1.63 12.27 21.60
CA GLU A 608 -3.04 12.06 21.97
C GLU A 608 -3.51 10.61 21.75
N ILE A 609 -3.16 10.02 20.61
CA ILE A 609 -3.51 8.63 20.28
C ILE A 609 -2.91 7.64 21.29
N ARG A 610 -1.68 7.89 21.74
CA ARG A 610 -1.03 7.05 22.76
C ARG A 610 -1.70 7.20 24.13
N HIS A 611 -2.17 8.40 24.49
CA HIS A 611 -2.88 8.63 25.75
C HIS A 611 -4.31 8.06 25.77
N VAL A 612 -5.02 8.04 24.63
CA VAL A 612 -6.30 7.30 24.53
C VAL A 612 -6.06 5.79 24.58
N ALA A 613 -5.01 5.27 23.92
CA ALA A 613 -4.63 3.86 24.03
C ALA A 613 -4.20 3.45 25.45
N GLU A 614 -3.45 4.31 26.15
CA GLU A 614 -3.07 4.18 27.56
C GLU A 614 -4.31 4.06 28.47
N ARG A 615 -5.32 4.93 28.26
CA ARG A 615 -6.63 4.85 28.94
C ARG A 615 -7.33 3.51 28.72
N ILE A 616 -7.48 3.08 27.46
CA ILE A 616 -8.13 1.80 27.13
C ILE A 616 -7.42 0.63 27.80
N ILE A 617 -6.08 0.59 27.77
CA ILE A 617 -5.29 -0.47 28.43
C ILE A 617 -5.48 -0.47 29.95
N ILE A 618 -5.53 0.70 30.58
CA ILE A 618 -5.75 0.85 32.03
C ILE A 618 -7.19 0.41 32.40
N ASP A 619 -8.19 0.81 31.62
CA ASP A 619 -9.59 0.45 31.86
C ASP A 619 -9.91 -1.02 31.49
N LEU A 620 -9.10 -1.66 30.65
CA LEU A 620 -9.12 -3.10 30.39
C LEU A 620 -8.41 -3.89 31.50
N TYR A 621 -7.33 -3.35 32.08
CA TYR A 621 -6.67 -3.96 33.23
C TYR A 621 -7.57 -4.00 34.47
N LYS A 622 -8.41 -2.98 34.68
CA LYS A 622 -9.41 -2.95 35.78
C LYS A 622 -10.46 -4.06 35.71
N THR A 623 -10.79 -4.54 34.50
CA THR A 623 -11.88 -5.52 34.29
C THR A 623 -11.37 -6.94 34.08
N VAL A 624 -10.22 -7.11 33.42
CA VAL A 624 -9.64 -8.42 33.06
C VAL A 624 -8.45 -8.80 33.95
N GLY A 625 -7.71 -7.82 34.49
CA GLY A 625 -6.52 -8.06 35.28
C GLY A 625 -5.37 -8.68 34.49
N ALA A 626 -4.77 -9.73 35.05
CA ALA A 626 -3.46 -10.26 34.63
C ALA A 626 -3.29 -10.54 33.12
N PRO A 627 -4.24 -11.15 32.37
CA PRO A 627 -4.06 -11.49 30.95
C PRO A 627 -3.74 -10.31 30.02
N VAL A 628 -4.00 -9.07 30.44
CA VAL A 628 -3.63 -7.85 29.71
C VAL A 628 -2.10 -7.64 29.69
N LYS A 629 -1.38 -8.14 30.69
CA LYS A 629 0.09 -8.03 30.78
C LYS A 629 0.81 -8.89 29.74
N ASP A 630 0.21 -10.01 29.31
CA ASP A 630 0.81 -10.95 28.35
C ASP A 630 0.96 -10.37 26.94
N PHE A 631 0.19 -9.32 26.61
CA PHE A 631 0.27 -8.58 25.35
C PHE A 631 1.26 -7.41 25.39
N LEU A 632 1.94 -7.18 26.52
CA LEU A 632 2.87 -6.07 26.73
C LEU A 632 4.31 -6.59 26.90
N PRO A 633 5.34 -5.76 26.65
CA PRO A 633 6.73 -6.15 26.93
C PRO A 633 6.93 -6.43 28.43
N PRO A 634 7.83 -7.34 28.82
CA PRO A 634 8.04 -7.72 30.22
C PRO A 634 8.40 -6.52 31.11
N ASP A 635 7.96 -6.59 32.37
CA ASP A 635 8.05 -5.50 33.35
C ASP A 635 9.46 -5.34 33.98
N ASP A 636 10.45 -5.11 33.10
CA ASP A 636 11.83 -4.85 33.46
C ASP A 636 12.10 -3.35 33.75
N ASP A 637 13.12 -3.06 34.57
CA ASP A 637 13.73 -1.71 34.66
C ASP A 637 14.35 -1.24 33.32
N LYS A 638 14.40 -2.09 32.28
CA LYS A 638 14.64 -1.67 30.88
C LYS A 638 13.37 -1.09 30.26
N THR A 639 12.24 -1.78 30.37
CA THR A 639 10.94 -1.38 29.83
C THR A 639 10.42 -0.12 30.52
N ARG A 640 10.52 -0.03 31.86
CA ARG A 640 10.16 1.16 32.65
C ARG A 640 11.05 2.40 32.41
N LYS A 641 12.06 2.35 31.52
CA LYS A 641 12.76 3.56 31.01
C LYS A 641 11.96 4.31 29.95
N ASN A 642 11.06 3.64 29.24
CA ASN A 642 10.13 4.31 28.35
C ASN A 642 8.97 4.87 29.18
N THR A 643 8.77 6.19 29.12
CA THR A 643 7.75 6.91 29.90
C THR A 643 6.35 6.31 29.77
N LEU A 644 5.97 5.88 28.55
CA LEU A 644 4.64 5.31 28.27
C LEU A 644 4.41 4.00 29.03
N TYR A 645 5.31 3.03 28.88
CA TYR A 645 5.22 1.76 29.60
C TYR A 645 5.36 1.95 31.10
N ARG A 646 6.19 2.90 31.56
CA ARG A 646 6.28 3.27 32.97
C ARG A 646 4.93 3.73 33.53
N GLN A 647 4.22 4.63 32.83
CA GLN A 647 2.90 5.10 33.24
C GLN A 647 1.87 3.95 33.31
N ILE A 648 1.86 3.07 32.32
CA ILE A 648 0.99 1.88 32.28
C ILE A 648 1.27 0.94 33.46
N PHE A 649 2.54 0.58 33.71
CA PHE A 649 2.89 -0.29 34.84
C PHE A 649 2.69 0.39 36.21
N GLU A 650 2.92 1.69 36.34
CA GLU A 650 2.59 2.45 37.56
C GLU A 650 1.07 2.58 37.78
N ALA A 651 0.24 2.50 36.74
CA ALA A 651 -1.21 2.39 36.86
C ALA A 651 -1.64 0.97 37.25
N PHE A 652 -1.03 -0.07 36.67
CA PHE A 652 -1.28 -1.46 37.04
C PHE A 652 -0.86 -1.73 38.50
N ASP A 653 0.28 -1.23 38.96
CA ASP A 653 0.73 -1.39 40.35
C ASP A 653 -0.26 -0.73 41.34
N LYS A 654 -0.86 0.41 40.98
CA LYS A 654 -1.92 1.06 41.78
C LYS A 654 -3.23 0.24 41.81
N ILE A 655 -3.59 -0.41 40.70
CA ILE A 655 -4.79 -1.27 40.62
C ILE A 655 -4.55 -2.60 41.37
N ASP A 656 -3.34 -3.15 41.29
CA ASP A 656 -2.89 -4.33 42.05
C ASP A 656 -2.75 -4.05 43.57
N GLY A 657 -3.00 -2.83 44.04
CA GLY A 657 -2.86 -2.42 45.44
C GLY A 657 -1.41 -2.41 45.95
N LYS A 658 -0.41 -2.47 45.06
CA LYS A 658 1.00 -2.55 45.44
C LYS A 658 1.52 -1.20 45.93
N PRO A 659 2.39 -1.17 46.96
CA PRO A 659 3.03 0.08 47.39
C PRO A 659 3.84 0.69 46.25
N SER A 660 3.61 1.99 45.99
CA SER A 660 4.35 2.78 45.00
C SER A 660 5.87 2.62 45.17
N LYS A 661 6.66 2.79 44.10
CA LYS A 661 8.14 2.77 44.14
C LYS A 661 8.71 3.85 45.10
N GLU A 662 7.90 4.84 45.48
CA GLU A 662 8.19 5.80 46.55
C GLU A 662 7.77 5.28 47.94
N GLU A 663 6.59 4.69 48.09
CA GLU A 663 6.11 4.11 49.36
C GLU A 663 7.00 2.94 49.81
N LEU A 664 7.38 2.06 48.87
CA LEU A 664 8.31 0.96 49.08
C LEU A 664 9.73 1.44 49.41
N LYS A 665 10.15 2.62 48.90
CA LYS A 665 11.39 3.29 49.32
C LYS A 665 11.26 3.83 50.75
N ARG A 666 10.11 4.38 51.10
CA ARG A 666 9.78 4.89 52.44
C ARG A 666 9.82 3.77 53.47
N GLN A 667 9.10 2.68 53.22
CA GLN A 667 9.06 1.47 54.02
C GLN A 667 10.46 0.87 54.20
N LYS A 668 11.26 0.76 53.12
CA LYS A 668 12.64 0.28 53.22
C LYS A 668 13.54 1.21 54.02
N ALA A 669 13.45 2.53 53.84
CA ALA A 669 14.23 3.49 54.64
C ALA A 669 13.81 3.52 56.12
N GLU A 670 12.55 3.21 56.42
CA GLU A 670 12.03 3.10 57.79
C GLU A 670 12.40 1.76 58.45
N GLU A 671 12.40 0.66 57.69
CA GLU A 671 12.93 -0.64 58.10
C GLU A 671 14.45 -0.59 58.32
N GLU A 672 15.19 0.08 57.44
CA GLU A 672 16.63 0.32 57.53
C GLU A 672 16.98 1.23 58.72
N LYS A 673 16.13 2.23 59.03
CA LYS A 673 16.21 2.99 60.29
C LYS A 673 15.96 2.14 61.53
N LYS A 674 14.96 1.25 61.52
CA LYS A 674 14.70 0.34 62.66
C LYS A 674 15.90 -0.58 62.90
N LYS A 675 16.45 -1.16 61.84
CA LYS A 675 17.66 -2.01 61.91
C LYS A 675 18.90 -1.23 62.36
N ALA A 676 19.04 0.04 61.98
CA ALA A 676 20.12 0.89 62.48
C ALA A 676 20.01 1.15 63.99
N ALA A 677 18.81 1.48 64.48
CA ALA A 677 18.56 1.68 65.93
C ALA A 677 18.71 0.37 66.75
N GLU A 678 18.35 -0.78 66.16
CA GLU A 678 18.56 -2.10 66.76
C GLU A 678 20.06 -2.44 66.87
N ILE A 679 20.84 -2.14 65.83
CA ILE A 679 22.31 -2.26 65.86
C ILE A 679 22.94 -1.32 66.90
N GLU A 680 22.46 -0.08 67.01
CA GLU A 680 22.93 0.89 68.01
C GLU A 680 22.63 0.41 69.45
N ALA A 681 21.44 -0.14 69.70
CA ALA A 681 21.08 -0.72 70.99
C ALA A 681 21.95 -1.95 71.35
N LEU A 682 22.24 -2.83 70.38
CA LEU A 682 23.14 -3.97 70.57
C LEU A 682 24.60 -3.52 70.82
N GLN A 683 25.06 -2.45 70.16
CA GLN A 683 26.37 -1.86 70.42
C GLN A 683 26.46 -1.24 71.81
N ALA A 684 25.40 -0.60 72.31
CA ALA A 684 25.33 -0.08 73.68
C ALA A 684 25.39 -1.21 74.73
N GLN A 685 24.69 -2.33 74.50
CA GLN A 685 24.79 -3.52 75.36
C GLN A 685 26.21 -4.12 75.37
N LEU A 686 26.86 -4.19 74.21
CA LEU A 686 28.25 -4.64 74.09
C LEU A 686 29.27 -3.67 74.73
N ALA A 687 28.95 -2.38 74.83
CA ALA A 687 29.76 -1.42 75.57
C ALA A 687 29.63 -1.63 77.09
N ALA A 688 28.40 -1.77 77.61
CA ALA A 688 28.14 -2.05 79.02
C ALA A 688 28.83 -3.34 79.50
N LEU A 689 28.76 -4.42 78.70
CA LEU A 689 29.47 -5.68 78.98
C LEU A 689 31.00 -5.53 79.00
N LYS A 690 31.56 -4.61 78.20
CA LYS A 690 33.01 -4.33 78.21
C LYS A 690 33.44 -3.56 79.44
N ASP A 691 32.65 -2.62 79.96
CA ASP A 691 33.07 -1.88 81.14
C ASP A 691 32.93 -2.69 82.44
N LEU A 692 32.01 -3.66 82.53
CA LEU A 692 32.03 -4.69 83.59
C LEU A 692 33.30 -5.57 83.55
N SER A 693 33.95 -5.72 82.39
CA SER A 693 35.17 -6.53 82.24
C SER A 693 36.48 -5.83 82.65
N LYS A 694 36.44 -4.52 83.01
CA LYS A 694 37.64 -3.72 83.32
C LYS A 694 37.93 -3.51 84.80
N SER A 695 37.07 -3.96 85.71
CA SER A 695 37.19 -3.67 87.15
C SER A 695 37.77 -4.83 87.97
N SER A 696 38.90 -5.42 87.56
CA SER A 696 39.72 -6.30 88.42
C SER A 696 41.15 -6.53 87.91
N GLY A 697 42.06 -6.83 88.84
CA GLY A 697 43.49 -7.18 88.67
C GLY A 697 44.25 -6.89 89.98
N PRO A 698 45.57 -7.18 90.11
CA PRO A 698 46.49 -7.90 89.21
C PRO A 698 47.22 -9.10 89.92
N ALA A 699 48.37 -9.55 89.38
CA ALA A 699 49.38 -10.48 89.98
C ALA A 699 48.95 -11.97 90.19
N GLU A 700 49.79 -13.01 90.32
CA GLU A 700 51.23 -13.37 90.04
C GLU A 700 51.35 -14.91 90.30
N ASP A 701 52.32 -15.74 89.88
CA ASP A 701 53.29 -15.79 88.76
C ASP A 701 53.84 -17.26 88.62
N THR A 702 54.65 -17.56 87.59
CA THR A 702 55.38 -18.83 87.30
C THR A 702 54.50 -20.02 86.83
N GLY A 703 54.98 -20.98 86.01
CA GLY A 703 56.21 -21.01 85.20
C GLY A 703 56.55 -22.40 84.60
N LYS A 704 56.98 -22.44 83.32
CA LYS A 704 57.48 -23.60 82.52
C LYS A 704 56.42 -24.66 82.12
N GLY A 705 56.46 -25.27 80.92
CA GLY A 705 57.23 -24.93 79.71
C GLY A 705 57.20 -25.99 78.58
N GLY A 706 57.03 -25.51 77.32
CA GLY A 706 57.64 -26.01 76.06
C GLY A 706 57.29 -27.42 75.52
N THR A 707 57.01 -27.65 74.22
CA THR A 707 57.07 -26.85 72.96
C THR A 707 56.06 -27.45 71.92
N ASN A 708 55.98 -27.23 70.59
CA ASN A 708 56.85 -26.57 69.59
C ASN A 708 56.16 -26.19 68.23
N VAL A 709 56.81 -25.31 67.46
CA VAL A 709 57.07 -25.29 65.98
C VAL A 709 56.17 -26.13 65.01
N LYS A 710 55.63 -25.62 63.87
CA LYS A 710 55.67 -24.29 63.19
C LYS A 710 54.58 -24.12 62.08
N LEU A 711 54.02 -22.89 61.96
CA LEU A 711 53.66 -22.03 60.77
C LEU A 711 53.06 -22.63 59.44
N PRO A 712 52.53 -21.81 58.48
CA PRO A 712 52.39 -20.34 58.36
C PRO A 712 50.90 -19.83 58.36
N ASN A 713 50.53 -18.54 58.50
CA ASN A 713 50.94 -17.23 57.92
C ASN A 713 50.57 -17.05 56.41
N LYS A 714 50.10 -15.91 55.87
CA LYS A 714 49.87 -14.54 56.41
C LYS A 714 48.96 -13.67 55.47
N LEU A 715 48.39 -12.56 55.95
CA LEU A 715 47.81 -11.42 55.19
C LEU A 715 48.02 -10.10 55.96
N GLY A 716 47.94 -8.91 55.31
CA GLY A 716 47.95 -7.58 55.98
C GLY A 716 48.51 -6.41 55.15
N GLY A 717 48.19 -5.15 55.54
CA GLY A 717 48.58 -3.88 54.87
C GLY A 717 47.47 -3.30 53.98
N ASP A 718 46.59 -2.36 54.33
CA ASP A 718 46.50 -1.23 55.31
C ASP A 718 46.81 0.18 54.73
N ILE A 719 46.09 1.20 55.24
CA ILE A 719 46.01 2.58 54.72
C ILE A 719 46.02 3.61 55.86
N ASN A 720 46.80 4.70 55.77
CA ASN A 720 46.46 6.08 56.21
C ASN A 720 47.61 7.08 55.88
N ILE A 721 47.37 8.22 55.21
CA ILE A 721 46.89 9.56 55.68
C ILE A 721 47.94 10.38 56.48
N HIS A 722 48.40 11.53 55.95
CA HIS A 722 48.11 12.89 56.51
C HIS A 722 48.72 14.13 55.77
N ILE A 723 47.88 15.18 55.59
CA ILE A 723 48.09 16.63 55.88
C ILE A 723 48.96 17.63 55.00
N SER A 724 48.43 18.87 54.90
CA SER A 724 49.03 20.22 54.67
C SER A 724 49.41 20.86 53.29
N VAL A 725 48.57 21.82 52.85
CA VAL A 725 48.81 23.30 52.71
C VAL A 725 49.99 23.87 51.84
N VAL A 726 49.64 24.44 50.65
CA VAL A 726 49.87 25.85 50.10
C VAL A 726 51.29 26.51 50.14
N PRO A 727 51.76 27.43 49.23
CA PRO A 727 51.25 28.01 47.94
C PRO A 727 52.24 28.01 46.72
N LYS A 728 51.79 28.52 45.53
CA LYS A 728 52.50 29.37 44.51
C LYS A 728 53.83 28.87 43.85
N ASP A 729 54.31 29.34 42.68
CA ASP A 729 53.86 30.38 41.72
C ASP A 729 54.38 30.12 40.26
N GLU A 730 53.83 30.88 39.29
CA GLU A 730 54.42 31.35 38.00
C GLU A 730 55.15 30.48 36.91
N LYS A 731 54.63 30.64 35.67
CA LYS A 731 55.32 30.98 34.37
C LYS A 731 55.87 29.91 33.36
N LYS A 732 55.72 30.31 32.08
CA LYS A 732 56.44 29.95 30.81
C LYS A 732 56.10 28.65 30.00
N LYS A 733 55.28 28.88 28.96
CA LYS A 733 55.29 28.29 27.59
C LYS A 733 56.58 28.71 26.81
N PRO A 734 56.84 28.31 25.52
CA PRO A 734 56.19 27.33 24.62
C PRO A 734 57.14 26.49 23.69
N LYS A 735 56.54 25.78 22.70
CA LYS A 735 57.09 25.28 21.39
C LYS A 735 57.77 23.90 21.36
N GLY A 736 57.54 23.18 20.25
CA GLY A 736 58.21 21.90 19.92
C GLY A 736 57.43 20.99 18.97
N ALA A 737 57.55 21.19 17.66
CA ALA A 737 57.21 20.21 16.61
C ALA A 737 58.33 20.29 15.56
N PRO A 738 58.71 19.17 14.89
CA PRO A 738 58.12 18.93 13.56
C PRO A 738 57.99 17.45 13.10
N HIS A 739 57.32 17.33 11.94
CA HIS A 739 57.24 16.26 10.93
C HIS A 739 58.16 15.02 10.96
N ALA A 740 57.57 13.87 10.57
CA ALA A 740 58.01 13.09 9.40
C ALA A 740 56.83 12.24 8.80
N LYS A 741 56.93 11.84 7.53
CA LYS A 741 56.03 10.89 6.83
C LYS A 741 56.81 9.57 6.52
N PRO A 742 56.43 8.76 5.51
CA PRO A 742 55.51 7.62 5.62
C PRO A 742 56.20 6.26 5.36
N LYS A 743 55.45 5.15 5.39
CA LYS A 743 55.85 3.90 4.75
C LYS A 743 54.70 3.29 3.94
N VAL A 744 55.04 2.79 2.75
CA VAL A 744 54.17 2.12 1.77
C VAL A 744 54.90 0.85 1.29
N LYS A 745 54.18 -0.28 1.15
CA LYS A 745 54.54 -1.52 0.43
C LYS A 745 53.39 -2.55 0.64
N PRO A 746 53.27 -3.62 -0.18
CA PRO A 746 52.85 -3.62 -1.59
C PRO A 746 51.50 -4.39 -1.76
N PRO A 747 50.90 -4.46 -2.97
CA PRO A 747 49.62 -5.16 -3.18
C PRO A 747 49.76 -6.69 -3.40
N PRO A 748 48.74 -7.49 -3.05
CA PRO A 748 48.48 -8.83 -3.59
C PRO A 748 47.48 -8.80 -4.76
N GLU A 749 47.31 -9.96 -5.40
CA GLU A 749 46.67 -10.16 -6.71
C GLU A 749 45.12 -10.18 -6.71
N GLU A 750 44.52 -10.27 -7.90
CA GLU A 750 43.09 -10.08 -8.17
C GLU A 750 42.27 -11.40 -8.02
N ASP A 751 41.16 -11.34 -7.27
CA ASP A 751 40.09 -12.35 -7.24
C ASP A 751 38.75 -11.67 -7.59
N ASP A 752 38.45 -11.60 -8.89
CA ASP A 752 37.32 -10.83 -9.43
C ASP A 752 35.97 -11.57 -9.36
N THR A 753 35.72 -12.24 -8.23
CA THR A 753 34.45 -12.94 -7.95
C THR A 753 33.57 -12.22 -6.93
N SER A 754 34.14 -11.34 -6.10
CA SER A 754 33.41 -10.61 -5.04
C SER A 754 32.69 -9.35 -5.52
N THR A 755 32.99 -8.85 -6.72
CA THR A 755 32.54 -7.54 -7.23
C THR A 755 31.04 -7.49 -7.53
N LEU A 756 30.44 -8.63 -7.90
CA LEU A 756 29.05 -8.68 -8.38
C LEU A 756 28.00 -8.45 -7.27
N PHE A 757 28.26 -8.90 -6.04
CA PHE A 757 27.31 -8.84 -4.91
C PHE A 757 27.20 -7.45 -4.23
N GLN A 758 27.93 -6.44 -4.70
CA GLN A 758 27.91 -5.09 -4.12
C GLN A 758 27.14 -4.04 -4.95
N ILE A 759 26.63 -4.42 -6.13
CA ILE A 759 25.90 -3.50 -7.01
C ILE A 759 24.45 -3.34 -6.52
N ASP A 760 23.78 -4.43 -6.14
CA ASP A 760 22.36 -4.46 -5.73
C ASP A 760 22.01 -3.56 -4.53
N LYS A 761 22.99 -3.18 -3.70
CA LYS A 761 22.83 -2.25 -2.57
C LYS A 761 22.99 -0.77 -2.94
N THR A 762 23.00 -0.42 -4.23
CA THR A 762 23.21 0.95 -4.75
C THR A 762 22.01 1.44 -5.54
N CYS A 763 21.44 2.59 -5.18
CA CYS A 763 20.36 3.20 -5.97
C CYS A 763 20.92 3.80 -7.28
N ILE A 764 20.44 3.32 -8.43
CA ILE A 764 20.95 3.71 -9.76
C ILE A 764 20.77 5.22 -10.06
N PHE A 765 19.71 5.85 -9.55
CA PHE A 765 19.41 7.25 -9.87
C PHE A 765 20.24 8.25 -9.03
N CYS A 766 20.33 8.02 -7.71
CA CYS A 766 20.98 8.97 -6.78
C CYS A 766 22.34 8.51 -6.25
N GLY A 767 22.76 7.26 -6.48
CA GLY A 767 24.02 6.71 -5.98
C GLY A 767 24.10 6.50 -4.46
N GLU A 768 23.00 6.66 -3.71
CA GLU A 768 22.96 6.30 -2.28
C GLU A 768 23.24 4.80 -2.14
N LYS A 769 24.07 4.42 -1.16
CA LYS A 769 24.32 3.04 -0.76
C LYS A 769 23.85 2.86 0.68
N ASP A 770 22.99 1.88 0.91
CA ASP A 770 22.39 1.57 2.20
C ASP A 770 22.25 0.05 2.30
N GLU A 771 22.58 -0.56 3.44
CA GLU A 771 22.48 -2.02 3.58
C GLU A 771 21.04 -2.52 3.58
N ALA A 772 20.08 -1.61 3.83
CA ALA A 772 18.65 -1.87 3.71
C ALA A 772 18.13 -1.85 2.26
N PHE A 773 18.98 -1.57 1.25
CA PHE A 773 18.62 -1.70 -0.17
C PHE A 773 18.71 -3.16 -0.62
N THR A 774 17.71 -3.94 -0.22
CA THR A 774 17.28 -5.16 -0.92
C THR A 774 16.38 -4.80 -2.10
N GLU A 775 15.89 -5.77 -2.87
CA GLU A 775 14.89 -5.57 -3.95
C GLU A 775 13.68 -4.75 -3.45
N GLU A 776 13.01 -5.19 -2.37
CA GLU A 776 11.92 -4.44 -1.72
C GLU A 776 12.38 -3.08 -1.15
N GLY A 777 13.62 -2.99 -0.66
CA GLY A 777 14.20 -1.79 -0.10
C GLY A 777 14.44 -0.69 -1.14
N LEU A 778 14.89 -1.08 -2.34
CA LEU A 778 15.05 -0.19 -3.49
C LEU A 778 13.69 0.32 -3.98
N ASP A 779 12.67 -0.53 -4.09
CA ASP A 779 11.31 -0.09 -4.43
C ASP A 779 10.76 0.94 -3.43
N VAL A 780 10.95 0.69 -2.13
CA VAL A 780 10.59 1.66 -1.08
C VAL A 780 11.41 2.95 -1.21
N HIS A 781 12.68 2.88 -1.58
CA HIS A 781 13.52 4.04 -1.84
C HIS A 781 13.02 4.83 -3.07
N TYR A 782 12.79 4.20 -4.21
CA TYR A 782 12.28 4.85 -5.43
C TYR A 782 10.92 5.52 -5.17
N TRP A 783 10.01 4.81 -4.49
CA TRP A 783 8.65 5.27 -4.22
C TRP A 783 8.54 6.40 -3.21
N LYS A 784 9.45 6.49 -2.22
CA LYS A 784 9.35 7.45 -1.11
C LYS A 784 10.49 8.46 -1.03
N SER A 785 11.73 8.02 -1.22
CA SER A 785 12.92 8.68 -0.69
C SER A 785 13.86 9.25 -1.75
N CYS A 786 13.95 8.63 -2.94
CA CYS A 786 14.94 8.96 -3.96
C CYS A 786 14.82 10.43 -4.43
N PRO A 787 15.83 11.29 -4.21
CA PRO A 787 15.75 12.73 -4.55
C PRO A 787 15.64 13.03 -6.05
N MET A 788 16.05 12.10 -6.92
CA MET A 788 15.98 12.25 -8.38
C MET A 788 14.60 11.94 -8.97
N LEU A 789 13.75 11.23 -8.22
CA LEU A 789 12.46 10.73 -8.67
C LEU A 789 11.31 11.52 -8.03
N LYS A 790 10.21 11.68 -8.79
CA LYS A 790 8.95 12.29 -8.35
C LYS A 790 7.79 11.36 -8.70
N ARG A 791 6.81 11.27 -7.80
CA ARG A 791 5.53 10.64 -8.12
C ARG A 791 4.66 11.64 -8.89
N CYS A 792 4.15 11.22 -10.04
CA CYS A 792 3.19 12.00 -10.82
C CYS A 792 1.91 12.21 -10.01
N THR A 793 1.34 13.41 -10.09
CA THR A 793 0.11 13.79 -9.38
C THR A 793 -1.11 13.06 -9.92
N ASP A 794 -1.06 12.59 -11.16
CA ASP A 794 -2.23 12.19 -11.93
C ASP A 794 -2.25 10.68 -12.11
N CYS A 795 -1.43 10.11 -13.01
CA CYS A 795 -1.27 8.66 -13.23
C CYS A 795 -0.59 7.90 -12.07
N LYS A 796 -0.14 8.62 -11.04
CA LYS A 796 0.50 8.09 -9.81
C LYS A 796 1.80 7.30 -9.99
N GLN A 797 2.33 7.16 -11.20
CA GLN A 797 3.63 6.54 -11.50
C GLN A 797 4.78 7.32 -10.86
N VAL A 798 5.95 6.69 -10.73
CA VAL A 798 7.20 7.32 -10.27
C VAL A 798 8.11 7.49 -11.47
N VAL A 799 8.55 8.71 -11.72
CA VAL A 799 9.34 9.11 -12.89
C VAL A 799 10.48 10.03 -12.48
N GLU A 800 11.49 10.17 -13.33
CA GLU A 800 12.58 11.11 -13.10
C GLU A 800 12.11 12.57 -13.20
N ILE A 801 12.65 13.41 -12.33
CA ILE A 801 12.32 14.85 -12.33
C ILE A 801 12.81 15.53 -13.62
N ALA A 802 13.85 14.98 -14.26
CA ALA A 802 14.39 15.46 -15.54
C ALA A 802 13.42 15.23 -16.72
N SER A 803 12.74 14.07 -16.76
CA SER A 803 11.76 13.73 -17.80
C SER A 803 10.31 14.06 -17.42
N PHE A 804 10.03 14.51 -16.19
CA PHE A 804 8.67 14.74 -15.68
C PHE A 804 7.79 15.62 -16.59
N THR A 805 8.37 16.67 -17.19
CA THR A 805 7.68 17.52 -18.17
C THR A 805 7.27 16.76 -19.43
N GLU A 806 8.17 15.95 -19.98
CA GLU A 806 7.88 15.13 -21.16
C GLU A 806 6.83 14.07 -20.84
N HIS A 807 7.01 13.36 -19.72
CA HIS A 807 6.02 12.43 -19.17
C HIS A 807 4.61 13.04 -19.10
N GLN A 808 4.46 14.25 -18.55
CA GLN A 808 3.15 14.92 -18.47
C GLN A 808 2.51 15.23 -19.83
N ILE A 809 3.29 15.36 -20.90
CA ILE A 809 2.82 15.76 -22.24
C ILE A 809 2.63 14.54 -23.17
N SER A 810 3.49 13.53 -23.10
CA SER A 810 3.51 12.40 -24.05
C SER A 810 3.03 11.07 -23.46
N GLU A 811 3.33 10.78 -22.19
CA GLU A 811 3.12 9.45 -21.58
C GLU A 811 1.90 9.39 -20.66
N CYS A 812 1.69 10.42 -19.83
CA CYS A 812 0.76 10.43 -18.71
C CYS A 812 -0.70 10.20 -19.14
N GLU A 813 -1.44 9.43 -18.35
CA GLU A 813 -2.89 9.21 -18.53
C GLU A 813 -3.69 10.51 -18.65
N ALA A 814 -3.26 11.56 -17.94
CA ALA A 814 -3.89 12.88 -17.91
C ALA A 814 -3.29 13.88 -18.91
N LYS A 815 -2.46 13.46 -19.88
CA LYS A 815 -1.75 14.37 -20.80
C LYS A 815 -2.65 15.32 -21.59
N GLY A 816 -3.91 14.94 -21.84
CA GLY A 816 -4.91 15.83 -22.45
C GLY A 816 -5.27 17.07 -21.63
N ASN A 817 -4.79 17.17 -20.37
CA ASN A 817 -4.98 18.31 -19.48
C ASN A 817 -3.79 19.28 -19.48
N PHE A 818 -2.68 18.99 -20.18
CA PHE A 818 -1.45 19.79 -20.16
C PHE A 818 -1.00 20.19 -21.57
N SER A 819 -0.42 21.38 -21.71
CA SER A 819 0.18 21.90 -22.95
C SER A 819 1.59 22.40 -22.70
N LYS A 820 2.49 22.21 -23.68
CA LYS A 820 3.88 22.66 -23.58
C LYS A 820 3.96 24.17 -23.78
N CYS A 821 4.45 24.91 -22.78
CA CYS A 821 4.67 26.35 -22.93
C CYS A 821 5.86 26.61 -23.90
N PRO A 822 5.69 27.39 -24.98
CA PRO A 822 6.78 27.69 -25.91
C PRO A 822 7.88 28.60 -25.34
N ARG A 823 7.72 29.13 -24.11
CA ARG A 823 8.70 30.01 -23.45
C ARG A 823 9.49 29.34 -22.32
N CYS A 824 8.84 28.67 -21.37
CA CYS A 824 9.55 27.94 -20.30
C CYS A 824 9.79 26.45 -20.64
N THR A 825 9.19 25.95 -21.73
CA THR A 825 9.21 24.54 -22.16
C THR A 825 8.52 23.54 -21.22
N GLU A 826 7.94 24.00 -20.11
CA GLU A 826 7.23 23.18 -19.12
C GLU A 826 5.82 22.74 -19.57
N ALA A 827 5.26 21.75 -18.87
CA ALA A 827 3.89 21.28 -19.02
C ALA A 827 2.95 22.11 -18.12
N ILE A 828 2.15 22.99 -18.73
CA ILE A 828 1.22 23.89 -18.04
C ILE A 828 -0.21 23.36 -18.18
N PRO A 829 -1.05 23.38 -17.12
CA PRO A 829 -2.45 22.96 -17.21
C PRO A 829 -3.24 23.77 -18.25
N ASN A 830 -4.06 23.10 -19.06
CA ASN A 830 -4.85 23.74 -20.12
C ASN A 830 -5.84 24.79 -19.59
N THR A 831 -6.26 24.67 -18.33
CA THR A 831 -7.09 25.67 -17.61
C THR A 831 -6.38 27.00 -17.33
N GLU A 832 -5.05 26.99 -17.31
CA GLU A 832 -4.21 28.15 -16.94
C GLU A 832 -3.30 28.60 -18.10
N PHE A 833 -3.19 27.78 -19.16
CA PHE A 833 -2.29 27.99 -20.29
C PHE A 833 -2.48 29.37 -20.96
N ASP A 834 -3.70 29.74 -21.33
CA ASP A 834 -3.97 31.02 -21.98
C ASP A 834 -3.60 32.22 -21.12
N GLN A 835 -3.74 32.11 -19.79
CA GLN A 835 -3.35 33.17 -18.86
C GLN A 835 -1.82 33.21 -18.69
N HIS A 836 -1.18 32.05 -18.49
CA HIS A 836 0.28 31.91 -18.40
C HIS A 836 1.01 32.52 -19.61
N ILE A 837 0.47 32.33 -20.83
CA ILE A 837 1.04 32.88 -22.06
C ILE A 837 0.82 34.39 -22.19
N LYS A 838 -0.31 34.92 -21.71
CA LYS A 838 -0.62 36.37 -21.70
C LYS A 838 0.22 37.11 -20.67
N ASP A 839 0.25 36.61 -19.44
CA ASP A 839 0.87 37.28 -18.29
C ASP A 839 2.41 37.29 -18.38
N LYS A 840 3.02 36.39 -19.17
CA LYS A 840 4.46 36.38 -19.48
C LYS A 840 5.37 36.32 -18.24
N THR A 841 4.85 35.81 -17.13
CA THR A 841 5.48 35.70 -15.81
C THR A 841 6.44 34.51 -15.68
N CYS A 842 6.37 33.53 -16.59
CA CYS A 842 7.23 32.34 -16.54
C CYS A 842 8.70 32.64 -16.87
N ASN A 843 9.61 31.96 -16.17
CA ASN A 843 11.03 32.04 -16.46
C ASN A 843 11.31 31.44 -17.84
N ALA A 844 12.03 32.16 -18.72
CA ALA A 844 12.29 31.68 -20.07
C ALA A 844 13.35 30.55 -20.04
N ALA A 845 13.13 29.50 -20.83
CA ALA A 845 14.16 28.49 -21.06
C ALA A 845 15.31 29.12 -21.84
N VAL A 846 16.54 28.88 -21.36
CA VAL A 846 17.77 29.34 -22.02
C VAL A 846 18.33 28.20 -22.86
N ALA A 847 18.89 28.50 -24.03
CA ALA A 847 19.61 27.50 -24.83
C ALA A 847 20.73 26.85 -23.99
N ASP A 848 20.98 25.56 -24.26
CA ASP A 848 22.00 24.74 -23.57
C ASP A 848 21.82 24.62 -22.04
N GLN A 849 20.60 24.85 -21.54
CA GLN A 849 20.20 24.66 -20.15
C GLN A 849 18.92 23.82 -20.05
N SER A 850 18.83 22.99 -19.01
CA SER A 850 17.60 22.27 -18.66
C SER A 850 16.72 23.13 -17.75
N HIS A 851 15.41 22.90 -17.72
CA HIS A 851 14.47 23.65 -16.89
C HIS A 851 13.87 22.73 -15.81
N CYS A 852 13.89 23.16 -14.54
CA CYS A 852 13.47 22.30 -13.42
C CYS A 852 11.98 22.46 -13.07
N PRO A 853 11.09 21.47 -13.33
CA PRO A 853 9.64 21.58 -13.16
C PRO A 853 9.17 21.52 -11.69
N LEU A 854 10.07 21.81 -10.74
CA LEU A 854 9.78 21.93 -9.31
C LEU A 854 9.97 23.37 -8.80
N CYS A 855 10.93 24.11 -9.36
CA CYS A 855 11.25 25.48 -8.95
C CYS A 855 11.27 26.49 -10.11
N HIS A 856 11.06 26.05 -11.36
CA HIS A 856 10.98 26.91 -12.55
C HIS A 856 12.29 27.69 -12.80
N GLU A 857 13.42 27.11 -12.37
CA GLU A 857 14.79 27.63 -12.55
C GLU A 857 15.48 26.89 -13.71
N ASN A 858 16.28 27.62 -14.50
CA ASN A 858 17.19 27.02 -15.48
C ASN A 858 18.43 26.47 -14.76
N ILE A 859 18.92 25.31 -15.22
CA ILE A 859 20.04 24.58 -14.63
C ILE A 859 20.98 24.05 -15.73
N PRO A 860 22.26 23.76 -15.42
CA PRO A 860 23.18 23.18 -16.41
C PRO A 860 22.62 21.89 -17.02
N GLN A 861 22.81 21.72 -18.33
CA GLN A 861 22.36 20.53 -19.05
C GLN A 861 23.19 19.29 -18.69
N GLY A 862 22.59 18.11 -18.78
CA GLY A 862 23.23 16.81 -18.50
C GLY A 862 23.00 16.29 -17.08
N GLU A 863 23.30 15.01 -16.86
CA GLU A 863 23.02 14.32 -15.59
C GLU A 863 23.68 14.98 -14.39
N GLU A 864 24.92 15.46 -14.51
CA GLU A 864 25.64 16.11 -13.41
C GLU A 864 24.97 17.43 -12.99
N GLY A 865 24.40 18.18 -13.95
CA GLY A 865 23.61 19.38 -13.66
C GLY A 865 22.37 19.05 -12.84
N TRP A 866 21.60 18.03 -13.27
CA TRP A 866 20.44 17.53 -12.55
C TRP A 866 20.79 16.96 -11.17
N LYS A 867 21.83 16.13 -11.05
CA LYS A 867 22.28 15.54 -9.77
C LYS A 867 22.75 16.62 -8.80
N ASN A 868 23.55 17.60 -9.25
CA ASN A 868 23.96 18.74 -8.43
C ASN A 868 22.75 19.59 -8.00
N HIS A 869 21.80 19.87 -8.89
CA HIS A 869 20.61 20.65 -8.54
C HIS A 869 19.63 19.90 -7.62
N LEU A 870 19.40 18.60 -7.81
CA LEU A 870 18.42 17.83 -7.05
C LEU A 870 18.97 17.24 -5.74
N MET A 871 20.29 17.09 -5.60
CA MET A 871 20.93 16.54 -4.38
C MET A 871 21.85 17.51 -3.65
N GLY A 872 22.31 18.59 -4.30
CA GLY A 872 23.22 19.56 -3.71
C GLY A 872 22.63 20.31 -2.50
N LYS A 873 23.51 20.73 -1.59
CA LYS A 873 23.14 21.47 -0.37
C LYS A 873 22.30 22.71 -0.69
N ASP A 874 22.75 23.50 -1.66
CA ASP A 874 22.09 24.74 -2.11
C ASP A 874 21.12 24.53 -3.29
N GLY A 875 20.82 23.27 -3.63
CA GLY A 875 19.96 22.87 -4.74
C GLY A 875 18.45 23.09 -4.54
N CYS A 876 17.65 22.51 -5.44
CA CYS A 876 16.21 22.69 -5.62
C CYS A 876 15.43 22.77 -4.29
N LYS A 877 15.07 23.98 -3.88
CA LYS A 877 14.35 24.26 -2.62
C LYS A 877 12.97 23.62 -2.57
N HIS A 878 12.37 23.41 -3.75
CA HIS A 878 11.03 22.83 -3.93
C HIS A 878 11.03 21.30 -4.09
N ASN A 879 12.20 20.63 -4.05
CA ASN A 879 12.27 19.17 -3.99
C ASN A 879 12.12 18.69 -2.52
N PRO A 880 10.97 18.10 -2.12
CA PRO A 880 10.75 17.67 -0.74
C PRO A 880 11.62 16.47 -0.36
N ARG A 881 12.00 15.62 -1.32
CA ARG A 881 12.86 14.45 -1.08
C ARG A 881 14.30 14.86 -0.83
N ARG A 882 14.81 15.88 -1.54
CA ARG A 882 16.11 16.53 -1.23
C ARG A 882 16.15 17.04 0.20
N LEU A 883 15.10 17.76 0.64
CA LEU A 883 15.01 18.27 2.01
C LEU A 883 14.96 17.14 3.05
N GLN A 884 14.28 16.02 2.75
CA GLN A 884 14.27 14.84 3.62
C GLN A 884 15.65 14.16 3.69
N ALA A 885 16.35 14.00 2.56
CA ALA A 885 17.70 13.43 2.51
C ALA A 885 18.74 14.26 3.27
N LEU A 886 18.74 15.59 3.10
CA LEU A 886 19.59 16.50 3.87
C LEU A 886 19.31 16.41 5.38
N ASN A 887 18.04 16.24 5.78
CA ASN A 887 17.66 16.01 7.18
C ASN A 887 18.02 14.59 7.71
N LYS A 888 18.09 13.55 6.86
CA LYS A 888 18.62 12.21 7.21
C LYS A 888 20.13 12.33 7.52
N ALA A 889 20.90 12.91 6.60
CA ALA A 889 22.34 13.11 6.75
C ALA A 889 22.70 14.01 7.95
N GLY A 890 21.96 15.10 8.16
CA GLY A 890 22.16 16.01 9.30
C GLY A 890 21.97 15.34 10.67
N LYS A 891 21.14 14.30 10.76
CA LYS A 891 20.97 13.52 12.01
C LYS A 891 22.09 12.50 12.23
N GLN A 892 22.58 11.85 11.17
CA GLN A 892 23.72 10.92 11.27
C GLN A 892 25.03 11.65 11.64
N ALA A 893 25.22 12.89 11.17
CA ALA A 893 26.37 13.72 11.51
C ALA A 893 26.38 14.23 12.98
N GLY A 894 25.28 14.12 13.72
CA GLY A 894 25.16 14.66 15.09
C GLY A 894 25.92 13.90 16.18
N GLY A 895 26.65 12.82 15.82
CA GLY A 895 27.25 11.87 16.77
C GLY A 895 28.71 12.14 17.19
N VAL A 896 29.39 13.20 16.70
CA VAL A 896 30.82 13.43 17.00
C VAL A 896 31.12 14.87 17.44
N ASN A 897 32.01 14.99 18.43
CA ASN A 897 32.26 16.17 19.25
C ASN A 897 33.14 17.26 18.59
N LYS A 898 32.64 18.51 18.56
CA LYS A 898 33.36 19.82 18.61
C LYS A 898 32.31 20.94 18.71
N GLY A 899 32.58 22.13 19.26
CA GLY A 899 33.79 22.67 19.88
C GLY A 899 33.80 24.20 19.74
N LYS A 900 33.59 24.97 20.82
CA LYS A 900 33.35 26.42 20.76
C LYS A 900 34.56 27.22 20.23
N SER A 901 34.32 28.13 19.28
CA SER A 901 35.18 29.30 18.98
C SER A 901 34.31 30.54 18.66
N LYS A 902 34.93 31.73 18.52
CA LYS A 902 34.27 33.03 18.84
C LYS A 902 33.87 33.90 17.64
N LEU A 903 32.87 34.77 17.88
CA LEU A 903 32.56 36.01 17.16
C LEU A 903 33.72 37.03 17.23
N PRO A 904 33.82 37.94 16.25
CA PRO A 904 33.39 39.35 16.43
C PRO A 904 32.34 39.76 15.35
N MET A 905 31.31 40.61 15.51
CA MET A 905 31.03 41.89 16.20
C MET A 905 30.92 43.09 15.24
N ARG A 906 29.73 43.73 15.23
CA ARG A 906 29.37 45.06 14.67
C ARG A 906 29.31 45.19 13.12
N GLY A 907 28.50 46.10 12.54
CA GLY A 907 27.65 47.15 13.16
C GLY A 907 26.48 47.64 12.28
N ARG A 908 25.71 48.64 12.79
CA ARG A 908 24.49 49.21 12.15
C ARG A 908 24.77 50.53 11.41
N GLY A 909 24.10 50.73 10.27
CA GLY A 909 23.78 52.01 9.61
C GLY A 909 22.80 51.72 8.46
N ARG A 910 21.64 52.38 8.25
CA ARG A 910 21.36 53.82 7.98
C ARG A 910 22.21 54.36 6.81
N GLY A 911 21.65 54.84 5.70
CA GLY A 911 20.25 54.88 5.24
C GLY A 911 20.00 56.01 4.20
N ARG A 912 18.83 56.01 3.52
CA ARG A 912 18.48 56.85 2.33
C ARG A 912 19.23 56.42 1.05
N GLY A 913 18.70 56.57 -0.16
CA GLY A 913 17.35 56.95 -0.60
C GLY A 913 17.36 57.55 -2.02
N GLY A 914 16.53 57.04 -2.95
CA GLY A 914 16.48 57.54 -4.34
C GLY A 914 15.59 56.71 -5.29
N ILE A 915 14.41 57.25 -5.61
CA ILE A 915 13.38 56.82 -6.57
C ILE A 915 12.82 58.14 -7.18
N PRO A 916 12.24 58.22 -8.41
CA PRO A 916 12.06 57.23 -9.48
C PRO A 916 13.02 57.57 -10.67
N LYS A 917 12.74 57.66 -11.99
CA LYS A 917 11.50 57.55 -12.80
C LYS A 917 11.73 57.31 -14.31
N ARG A 918 11.65 56.06 -14.78
CA ARG A 918 10.88 55.67 -15.98
C ARG A 918 10.67 54.15 -16.01
#